data_AF-A0A6V7QGI9-F1
#
_entry.id   AF-A0A6V7QGI9-F1
#
_cell.length_a   1.000
_cell.length_b   1.000
_cell.length_c   1.000
_cell.angle_alpha   90.00
_cell.angle_beta   90.00
_cell.angle_gamma   90.00
#
_symmetry.space_group_name_H-M   'P 1'
#
loop_
_entity.id
_entity.type
_entity.pdbx_description
1 polymer ?
#
loop_
_entity_poly.entity_id
_entity_poly.type
_entity_poly.pdbx_seq_one_letter_code
_entity_poly.pdbx_strand_id
1 'polypeptide(L)'
;MSQFWRPGSERPRTRLIDDDEGGVLFVPAPPSSSSSSGFGHSSLERQRKRLPVYKHRDAVLYLVEHHSTTIVVGETGSGKTTQIPQVVCFVVVVLVVVTPFVVFVFAKEYLKEAGWAEGGRVIACTQPRRLAVQSVAARVAEEMGVKLGEEVGYTIRFEDGVTMIKFLTDGVLVREMMDDPLLTKYSIIMVDEAHERSLSTDMLLGLLKKIQRRRPDLRIIISSATIEAKSMSNFFNIRRKSLAQDAEDCAPNKQPAILSVEGKGYAVEIHYVEEPVSDYLQAAVDTVLLIHEKEPPGDILVFLTGQDDIDAAVKLLTGHGQQYGSHYSDLLVLPLYSGLPRGEQDLIFTPTPKGKRKVVISTNIAETSLTLEGVAYVVDSGFSKQRFYNPISDIENLVVVPISKASARQRAGRAGRVQPGKCYRLYTEEYYLKEMSPEGIPEMQRSNLVSCIIQLKALGIDNILGFDWIASPAPEAMIRALEILYSLGIIDEDAKLTSPTGFQVAEIPLDPMISKMILSANDFGCTEEIITIAAVLSVQSIWVSIRGVKKEFDEAKLRFAAAEGDHVTFLNIYKGFLQSGKSSQWCYKNFINYHAMKKVVDIKEQLHNLMRRLGIAVKSCDRDMQAVRKAIIAGFFAHACHLEEYSQNGMYKTIRSSQEVYIHPSSVLFRVNPKWVVYHSLVSTDKHYMRNVIAIDPSWLTEAAPHFYQLRQPNPIPY
;
A
#
# COMPACT_ATOMS: atom_id res chain seq x y z
N MET A 1 -45.81 2.51 12.93
CA MET A 1 -45.38 3.92 13.07
C MET A 1 -44.34 3.97 14.18
N SER A 2 -43.05 3.86 13.84
CA SER A 2 -41.94 4.09 14.76
C SER A 2 -41.42 5.50 14.49
N GLN A 3 -41.51 6.38 15.48
CA GLN A 3 -41.01 7.75 15.40
C GLN A 3 -39.50 7.73 15.11
N PHE A 4 -39.11 8.39 14.02
CA PHE A 4 -37.70 8.65 13.72
C PHE A 4 -37.14 9.70 14.69
N TRP A 5 -35.94 9.42 15.19
CA TRP A 5 -35.25 10.15 16.24
C TRP A 5 -34.74 11.52 15.75
N ARG A 6 -34.87 12.55 16.59
CA ARG A 6 -34.33 13.91 16.39
C ARG A 6 -33.41 14.27 17.57
N PRO A 7 -32.48 15.23 17.41
CA PRO A 7 -31.61 15.69 18.49
C PRO A 7 -32.43 16.02 19.76
N GLY A 8 -32.10 15.37 20.88
CA GLY A 8 -32.79 15.53 22.18
C GLY A 8 -33.95 14.58 22.49
N SER A 9 -34.14 13.48 21.72
CA SER A 9 -35.18 12.46 22.01
C SER A 9 -34.64 11.15 22.59
N GLU A 10 -35.50 10.26 23.11
CA GLU A 10 -35.10 9.02 23.80
C GLU A 10 -34.37 7.99 22.90
N ARG A 11 -33.38 7.29 23.50
CA ARG A 11 -32.51 6.29 22.84
C ARG A 11 -33.30 5.22 22.03
N PRO A 12 -32.76 4.72 20.90
CA PRO A 12 -33.40 3.64 20.14
C PRO A 12 -33.51 2.36 20.97
N ARG A 13 -34.73 1.79 21.10
CA ARG A 13 -35.03 0.55 21.85
C ARG A 13 -34.59 -0.74 21.14
N THR A 14 -33.61 -0.70 20.24
CA THR A 14 -33.09 -1.86 19.53
C THR A 14 -32.00 -2.53 20.37
N ARG A 15 -32.40 -3.31 21.39
CA ARG A 15 -31.56 -4.22 22.22
C ARG A 15 -30.03 -3.93 22.14
N LEU A 16 -29.64 -2.74 22.58
CA LEU A 16 -28.25 -2.36 22.80
C LEU A 16 -27.86 -2.98 24.15
N ILE A 17 -26.84 -3.83 24.20
CA ILE A 17 -26.30 -4.38 25.45
C ILE A 17 -25.19 -3.43 25.94
N ASP A 18 -25.38 -2.91 27.16
CA ASP A 18 -24.55 -2.07 28.03
C ASP A 18 -23.46 -1.17 27.42
N ASP A 19 -23.75 0.14 27.44
CA ASP A 19 -22.84 1.27 27.20
C ASP A 19 -22.21 1.78 28.54
N ASP A 20 -22.48 1.13 29.66
CA ASP A 20 -22.22 1.67 31.01
C ASP A 20 -20.75 1.59 31.46
N GLU A 21 -19.87 0.86 30.75
CA GLU A 21 -18.42 0.79 31.03
C GLU A 21 -17.54 0.78 29.76
N GLY A 22 -17.82 1.65 28.78
CA GLY A 22 -16.98 1.75 27.57
C GLY A 22 -16.96 0.46 26.75
N GLY A 23 -18.10 -0.23 26.71
CA GLY A 23 -18.25 -1.63 26.32
C GLY A 23 -18.56 -1.85 24.85
N VAL A 24 -17.99 -2.93 24.31
CA VAL A 24 -18.24 -3.46 22.96
C VAL A 24 -19.73 -3.73 22.78
N LEU A 25 -20.36 -3.13 21.76
CA LEU A 25 -21.77 -3.37 21.45
C LEU A 25 -21.95 -4.69 20.68
N PHE A 26 -22.58 -5.66 21.34
CA PHE A 26 -23.04 -6.92 20.74
C PHE A 26 -24.55 -6.84 20.44
N VAL A 27 -24.95 -7.10 19.19
CA VAL A 27 -26.37 -7.09 18.79
C VAL A 27 -26.75 -8.46 18.20
N PRO A 28 -27.57 -9.29 18.89
CA PRO A 28 -27.99 -10.58 18.38
C PRO A 28 -29.07 -10.46 17.28
N ALA A 29 -29.00 -11.32 16.26
CA ALA A 29 -29.90 -11.33 15.10
C ALA A 29 -31.27 -12.00 15.38
N PRO A 30 -32.39 -11.53 14.78
CA PRO A 30 -33.65 -12.26 14.76
C PRO A 30 -33.67 -13.35 13.64
N PRO A 31 -34.49 -14.41 13.79
CA PRO A 31 -34.56 -15.49 12.80
C PRO A 31 -35.25 -15.03 11.51
N SER A 32 -34.64 -15.33 10.36
CA SER A 32 -35.16 -14.93 9.04
C SER A 32 -35.95 -16.06 8.35
N SER A 33 -37.20 -15.77 7.97
CA SER A 33 -38.01 -16.59 7.06
C SER A 33 -37.59 -16.39 5.60
N SER A 34 -37.36 -17.48 4.88
CA SER A 34 -36.98 -17.53 3.47
C SER A 34 -38.19 -17.32 2.55
N SER A 35 -38.02 -16.49 1.50
CA SER A 35 -38.81 -16.63 0.28
C SER A 35 -37.93 -16.32 -0.93
N SER A 36 -37.96 -17.26 -1.88
CA SER A 36 -37.22 -17.26 -3.14
C SER A 36 -38.08 -16.66 -4.26
N SER A 37 -37.47 -15.88 -5.15
CA SER A 37 -37.88 -15.78 -6.57
C SER A 37 -36.98 -14.83 -7.39
N GLY A 38 -36.65 -15.29 -8.61
CA GLY A 38 -36.56 -14.46 -9.81
C GLY A 38 -35.24 -13.76 -10.13
N PHE A 39 -34.45 -14.34 -11.04
CA PHE A 39 -33.36 -13.67 -11.76
C PHE A 39 -33.89 -12.65 -12.78
N GLY A 40 -33.29 -11.46 -12.81
CA GLY A 40 -33.52 -10.42 -13.81
C GLY A 40 -33.50 -9.01 -13.20
N HIS A 41 -32.41 -8.25 -13.43
CA HIS A 41 -32.28 -6.82 -13.12
C HIS A 41 -32.79 -6.34 -11.73
N SER A 42 -32.42 -7.01 -10.63
CA SER A 42 -32.60 -6.38 -9.32
C SER A 42 -31.69 -5.14 -9.23
N SER A 43 -32.28 -3.95 -9.01
CA SER A 43 -31.58 -2.68 -8.84
C SER A 43 -30.37 -2.81 -7.90
N LEU A 44 -29.24 -2.16 -8.22
CA LEU A 44 -28.05 -2.07 -7.35
C LEU A 44 -28.43 -1.80 -5.88
N GLU A 45 -29.49 -1.04 -5.66
CA GLU A 45 -30.10 -0.77 -4.36
C GLU A 45 -30.54 -2.03 -3.58
N ARG A 46 -31.12 -3.03 -4.24
CA ARG A 46 -31.47 -4.32 -3.59
C ARG A 46 -30.22 -5.11 -3.20
N GLN A 47 -29.14 -5.03 -3.97
CA GLN A 47 -27.87 -5.65 -3.60
C GLN A 47 -27.25 -4.96 -2.38
N ARG A 48 -27.28 -3.62 -2.34
CA ARG A 48 -26.82 -2.81 -1.21
C ARG A 48 -27.55 -3.13 0.09
N LYS A 49 -28.89 -3.21 0.05
CA LYS A 49 -29.73 -3.57 1.21
C LYS A 49 -29.45 -4.97 1.78
N ARG A 50 -28.81 -5.86 1.00
CA ARG A 50 -28.44 -7.21 1.44
C ARG A 50 -27.10 -7.24 2.18
N LEU A 51 -26.28 -6.20 2.12
CA LEU A 51 -24.96 -6.18 2.78
C LEU A 51 -25.13 -6.15 4.30
N PRO A 52 -24.29 -6.88 5.07
CA PRO A 52 -24.36 -6.92 6.53
C PRO A 52 -24.35 -5.53 7.20
N VAL A 53 -23.47 -4.63 6.75
CA VAL A 53 -23.36 -3.25 7.27
C VAL A 53 -24.68 -2.48 7.19
N TYR A 54 -25.53 -2.74 6.18
CA TYR A 54 -26.78 -2.02 6.01
C TYR A 54 -27.72 -2.19 7.21
N LYS A 55 -27.68 -3.36 7.88
CA LYS A 55 -28.48 -3.62 9.08
C LYS A 55 -28.05 -2.80 10.30
N HIS A 56 -26.79 -2.35 10.31
CA HIS A 56 -26.19 -1.61 11.42
C HIS A 56 -26.08 -0.10 11.11
N ARG A 57 -26.76 0.38 10.06
CA ARG A 57 -26.73 1.79 9.63
C ARG A 57 -27.02 2.76 10.77
N ASP A 58 -28.12 2.55 11.48
CA ASP A 58 -28.54 3.43 12.57
C ASP A 58 -27.55 3.42 13.74
N ALA A 59 -26.95 2.26 14.02
CA ALA A 59 -25.90 2.12 15.02
C ALA A 59 -24.62 2.85 14.62
N VAL A 60 -24.19 2.76 13.36
CA VAL A 60 -23.04 3.53 12.84
C VAL A 60 -23.28 5.02 13.00
N LEU A 61 -24.46 5.52 12.62
CA LEU A 61 -24.80 6.94 12.75
C LEU A 61 -24.78 7.41 14.20
N TYR A 62 -25.43 6.66 15.08
CA TYR A 62 -25.44 6.95 16.52
C TYR A 62 -24.01 7.03 17.10
N LEU A 63 -23.16 6.04 16.79
CA LEU A 63 -21.80 5.99 17.33
C LEU A 63 -20.92 7.12 16.80
N VAL A 64 -21.01 7.44 15.50
CA VAL A 64 -20.22 8.54 14.89
C VAL A 64 -20.65 9.90 15.43
N GLU A 65 -21.94 10.08 15.74
CA GLU A 65 -22.47 11.30 16.34
C GLU A 65 -22.01 11.46 17.80
N HIS A 66 -22.10 10.38 18.59
CA HIS A 66 -21.84 10.45 20.03
C HIS A 66 -20.37 10.29 20.38
N HIS A 67 -19.55 9.67 19.54
CA HIS A 67 -18.15 9.35 19.84
C HIS A 67 -17.22 10.03 18.84
N SER A 68 -16.08 10.53 19.32
CA SER A 68 -15.09 11.16 18.44
C SER A 68 -14.38 10.14 17.54
N THR A 69 -14.25 8.91 18.03
CA THR A 69 -13.65 7.78 17.30
C THR A 69 -14.58 6.56 17.35
N THR A 70 -14.87 5.97 16.20
CA THR A 70 -15.65 4.73 16.08
C THR A 70 -14.83 3.68 15.35
N ILE A 71 -14.68 2.50 15.95
CA ILE A 71 -13.97 1.37 15.38
C ILE A 71 -15.00 0.37 14.86
N VAL A 72 -14.98 0.09 13.55
CA VAL A 72 -15.90 -0.85 12.90
C VAL A 72 -15.13 -2.10 12.51
N VAL A 73 -15.48 -3.22 13.14
CA VAL A 73 -14.93 -4.53 12.86
C VAL A 73 -15.90 -5.30 12.00
N GLY A 74 -15.43 -5.91 10.91
CA GLY A 74 -16.24 -6.85 10.15
C GLY A 74 -15.46 -7.47 9.02
N GLU A 75 -15.87 -8.65 8.57
CA GLU A 75 -15.16 -9.38 7.52
C GLU A 75 -15.11 -8.60 6.19
N THR A 76 -14.11 -8.85 5.35
CA THR A 76 -14.08 -8.31 3.99
C THR A 76 -15.30 -8.78 3.21
N GLY A 77 -15.97 -7.86 2.49
CA GLY A 77 -17.22 -8.14 1.78
C GLY A 77 -18.50 -7.80 2.58
N SER A 78 -18.38 -7.43 3.86
CA SER A 78 -19.51 -6.94 4.67
C SER A 78 -20.08 -5.59 4.24
N GLY A 79 -19.39 -4.87 3.34
CA GLY A 79 -19.80 -3.57 2.82
C GLY A 79 -19.28 -2.34 3.58
N LYS A 80 -18.26 -2.49 4.45
CA LYS A 80 -17.70 -1.38 5.25
C LYS A 80 -17.27 -0.19 4.37
N THR A 81 -16.35 -0.44 3.45
CA THR A 81 -15.76 0.57 2.56
C THR A 81 -16.78 1.24 1.65
N THR A 82 -17.74 0.47 1.12
CA THR A 82 -18.69 1.00 0.14
C THR A 82 -19.86 1.71 0.81
N GLN A 83 -20.43 1.16 1.89
CA GLN A 83 -21.66 1.69 2.48
C GLN A 83 -21.40 2.76 3.55
N ILE A 84 -20.37 2.64 4.39
CA ILE A 84 -20.17 3.58 5.51
C ILE A 84 -19.98 5.03 5.03
N PRO A 85 -19.13 5.35 4.04
CA PRO A 85 -19.01 6.72 3.54
C PRO A 85 -20.34 7.27 3.01
N GLN A 86 -21.13 6.44 2.32
CA GLN A 86 -22.43 6.84 1.80
C GLN A 86 -23.46 7.10 2.91
N VAL A 87 -23.48 6.25 3.95
CA VAL A 87 -24.36 6.40 5.12
C VAL A 87 -24.12 7.72 5.84
N VAL A 88 -22.85 8.14 5.91
CA VAL A 88 -22.42 9.32 6.66
C VAL A 88 -22.50 10.62 5.83
N CYS A 89 -22.42 10.53 4.49
CA CYS A 89 -22.38 11.69 3.59
C CYS A 89 -23.74 12.31 3.25
N PHE A 90 -24.82 11.52 3.16
CA PHE A 90 -25.95 11.92 2.31
C PHE A 90 -26.95 12.87 3.00
N VAL A 91 -26.97 14.16 2.61
CA VAL A 91 -28.13 15.07 2.78
C VAL A 91 -28.53 15.66 1.44
N VAL A 92 -29.75 15.36 1.00
CA VAL A 92 -30.37 15.98 -0.18
C VAL A 92 -30.92 17.36 0.21
N VAL A 93 -30.27 18.43 -0.26
CA VAL A 93 -30.85 19.77 -0.39
C VAL A 93 -31.45 19.89 -1.79
N VAL A 94 -32.78 19.83 -1.91
CA VAL A 94 -33.49 20.30 -3.11
C VAL A 94 -34.11 21.63 -2.75
N LEU A 95 -33.53 22.71 -3.28
CA LEU A 95 -34.08 24.05 -3.21
C LEU A 95 -34.71 24.36 -4.57
N VAL A 96 -36.02 24.15 -4.71
CA VAL A 96 -36.77 24.59 -5.89
C VAL A 96 -37.55 25.83 -5.50
N VAL A 97 -37.09 26.98 -5.99
CA VAL A 97 -37.79 28.27 -5.85
C VAL A 97 -38.95 28.30 -6.83
N VAL A 98 -40.19 28.34 -6.34
CA VAL A 98 -41.34 28.81 -7.12
C VAL A 98 -42.17 29.75 -6.26
N THR A 99 -42.10 31.05 -6.57
CA THR A 99 -42.94 32.11 -6.02
C THR A 99 -44.38 32.05 -6.58
N PRO A 100 -45.44 32.53 -5.88
CA PRO A 100 -45.40 33.32 -4.65
C PRO A 100 -46.17 32.67 -3.49
N PHE A 101 -46.11 31.34 -3.32
CA PHE A 101 -46.62 30.67 -2.12
C PHE A 101 -45.66 29.56 -1.71
N VAL A 102 -45.05 29.70 -0.52
CA VAL A 102 -44.20 28.69 0.09
C VAL A 102 -45.09 27.51 0.49
N VAL A 103 -45.23 26.54 -0.41
CA VAL A 103 -45.88 25.27 -0.13
C VAL A 103 -44.77 24.24 0.13
N PHE A 104 -44.68 23.76 1.37
CA PHE A 104 -43.83 22.62 1.73
C PHE A 104 -44.36 21.36 1.04
N VAL A 105 -43.94 21.09 -0.20
CA VAL A 105 -44.25 19.84 -0.88
C VAL A 105 -43.24 18.78 -0.46
N PHE A 106 -43.64 17.94 0.49
CA PHE A 106 -42.96 16.68 0.81
C PHE A 106 -43.15 15.71 -0.36
N ALA A 107 -42.16 15.60 -1.24
CA ALA A 107 -42.14 14.60 -2.31
C ALA A 107 -40.97 13.61 -2.15
N LYS A 108 -41.37 12.39 -1.75
CA LYS A 108 -40.87 11.05 -2.13
C LYS A 108 -39.52 10.50 -1.63
N GLU A 109 -39.68 9.63 -0.61
CA GLU A 109 -39.09 8.30 -0.39
C GLU A 109 -37.56 8.10 -0.36
N TYR A 110 -37.06 7.97 0.89
CA TYR A 110 -35.93 7.16 1.37
C TYR A 110 -34.55 7.35 0.71
N LEU A 111 -33.73 8.23 1.31
CA LEU A 111 -32.31 8.03 1.72
C LEU A 111 -31.69 9.43 1.98
N LYS A 112 -31.78 9.91 3.22
CA LYS A 112 -31.22 11.22 3.67
C LYS A 112 -30.66 11.04 5.08
N GLU A 113 -29.37 10.81 5.30
CA GLU A 113 -28.88 10.73 6.70
C GLU A 113 -27.51 11.40 6.94
N ALA A 114 -27.54 12.28 7.96
CA ALA A 114 -26.49 12.83 8.82
C ALA A 114 -25.90 14.23 8.53
N GLY A 115 -25.76 14.69 7.28
CA GLY A 115 -25.46 16.12 7.00
C GLY A 115 -24.05 16.61 7.32
N TRP A 116 -23.09 15.70 7.54
CA TRP A 116 -21.71 16.05 7.89
C TRP A 116 -20.90 16.72 6.77
N ALA A 117 -21.45 16.75 5.55
CA ALA A 117 -20.91 17.51 4.42
C ALA A 117 -21.49 18.95 4.30
N GLU A 118 -22.38 19.36 5.22
CA GLU A 118 -22.94 20.72 5.23
C GLU A 118 -21.83 21.79 5.35
N GLY A 119 -21.96 22.87 4.58
CA GLY A 119 -20.98 23.97 4.53
C GLY A 119 -19.74 23.71 3.66
N GLY A 120 -19.75 22.70 2.78
CA GLY A 120 -18.66 22.41 1.84
C GLY A 120 -17.54 21.54 2.42
N ARG A 121 -17.82 20.80 3.51
CA ARG A 121 -16.87 19.86 4.13
C ARG A 121 -16.89 18.51 3.41
N VAL A 122 -15.73 17.87 3.34
CA VAL A 122 -15.49 16.62 2.58
C VAL A 122 -15.39 15.44 3.54
N ILE A 123 -15.77 14.25 3.07
CA ILE A 123 -15.51 12.98 3.76
C ILE A 123 -14.35 12.27 3.07
N ALA A 124 -13.33 11.93 3.84
CA ALA A 124 -12.18 11.16 3.37
C ALA A 124 -12.34 9.68 3.74
N CYS A 125 -12.10 8.78 2.79
CA CYS A 125 -11.90 7.36 3.05
C CYS A 125 -10.51 6.96 2.58
N THR A 126 -9.64 6.58 3.50
CA THR A 126 -8.29 6.13 3.16
C THR A 126 -8.25 4.62 2.94
N GLN A 127 -7.37 4.22 2.03
CA GLN A 127 -7.12 2.82 1.67
C GLN A 127 -5.62 2.62 1.44
N PRO A 128 -5.00 1.53 1.93
CA PRO A 128 -3.58 1.29 1.77
C PRO A 128 -3.18 1.03 0.30
N ARG A 129 -4.10 0.52 -0.54
CA ARG A 129 -3.81 0.11 -1.93
C ARG A 129 -4.42 1.04 -2.97
N ARG A 130 -3.61 1.49 -3.94
CA ARG A 130 -4.05 2.36 -5.06
C ARG A 130 -5.19 1.76 -5.90
N LEU A 131 -5.12 0.46 -6.19
CA LEU A 131 -6.17 -0.20 -6.98
C LEU A 131 -7.50 -0.26 -6.24
N ALA A 132 -7.46 -0.45 -4.91
CA ALA A 132 -8.66 -0.45 -4.07
C ALA A 132 -9.30 0.94 -4.07
N VAL A 133 -8.50 2.02 -3.95
CA VAL A 133 -8.99 3.40 -4.07
C VAL A 133 -9.75 3.61 -5.38
N GLN A 134 -9.18 3.23 -6.52
CA GLN A 134 -9.78 3.42 -7.84
C GLN A 134 -11.06 2.58 -8.01
N SER A 135 -11.02 1.30 -7.67
CA SER A 135 -12.16 0.39 -7.87
C SER A 135 -13.33 0.70 -6.94
N VAL A 136 -13.06 1.02 -5.67
CA VAL A 136 -14.08 1.40 -4.69
C VAL A 136 -14.72 2.72 -5.08
N ALA A 137 -13.94 3.73 -5.47
CA ALA A 137 -14.49 5.02 -5.89
C ALA A 137 -15.41 4.87 -7.10
N ALA A 138 -14.99 4.11 -8.12
CA ALA A 138 -15.82 3.81 -9.29
C ALA A 138 -17.11 3.07 -8.91
N ARG A 139 -17.01 2.07 -8.01
CA ARG A 139 -18.18 1.32 -7.53
C ARG A 139 -19.15 2.18 -6.73
N VAL A 140 -18.65 3.05 -5.84
CA VAL A 140 -19.49 3.95 -5.03
C VAL A 140 -20.17 5.00 -5.91
N ALA A 141 -19.47 5.52 -6.93
CA ALA A 141 -20.07 6.41 -7.92
C ALA A 141 -21.21 5.72 -8.68
N GLU A 142 -21.02 4.48 -9.12
CA GLU A 142 -22.07 3.66 -9.75
C GLU A 142 -23.26 3.41 -8.80
N GLU A 143 -22.99 3.08 -7.53
CA GLU A 143 -24.01 2.83 -6.51
C GLU A 143 -24.82 4.08 -6.13
N MET A 144 -24.23 5.27 -6.24
CA MET A 144 -24.88 6.57 -6.00
C MET A 144 -25.53 7.14 -7.28
N GLY A 145 -25.27 6.55 -8.45
CA GLY A 145 -25.77 7.05 -9.73
C GLY A 145 -25.12 8.37 -10.19
N VAL A 146 -23.89 8.64 -9.75
CA VAL A 146 -23.13 9.85 -10.08
C VAL A 146 -21.94 9.54 -10.98
N LYS A 147 -21.43 10.52 -11.72
CA LYS A 147 -20.19 10.33 -12.47
C LYS A 147 -19.00 10.42 -11.55
N LEU A 148 -18.04 9.51 -11.74
CA LEU A 148 -16.76 9.54 -11.03
C LEU A 148 -16.04 10.86 -11.34
N GLY A 149 -15.66 11.58 -10.28
CA GLY A 149 -15.06 12.92 -10.35
C GLY A 149 -16.01 14.09 -10.05
N GLU A 150 -17.31 13.84 -9.89
CA GLU A 150 -18.30 14.84 -9.47
C GLU A 150 -18.51 14.79 -7.94
N GLU A 151 -19.48 14.00 -7.46
CA GLU A 151 -19.74 13.87 -6.02
C GLU A 151 -18.81 12.87 -5.33
N VAL A 152 -18.38 11.85 -6.08
CA VAL A 152 -17.47 10.79 -5.62
C VAL A 152 -16.23 10.81 -6.48
N GLY A 153 -15.05 10.84 -5.86
CA GLY A 153 -13.79 10.87 -6.57
C GLY A 153 -12.68 10.21 -5.77
N TYR A 154 -11.49 10.20 -6.38
CA TYR A 154 -10.32 9.68 -5.71
C TYR A 154 -9.07 10.52 -5.95
N THR A 155 -8.13 10.42 -5.02
CA THR A 155 -6.78 10.95 -5.17
C THR A 155 -5.76 9.87 -4.84
N ILE A 156 -4.84 9.63 -5.76
CA ILE A 156 -3.65 8.81 -5.52
C ILE A 156 -2.40 9.64 -5.85
N ARG A 157 -1.22 9.21 -5.41
CA ARG A 157 0.03 9.94 -5.72
C ARG A 157 0.15 10.15 -7.24
N PHE A 158 0.18 11.42 -7.63
CA PHE A 158 0.24 11.91 -9.02
C PHE A 158 -1.11 11.96 -9.79
N GLU A 159 -2.26 11.75 -9.13
CA GLU A 159 -3.61 11.89 -9.72
C GLU A 159 -4.57 12.53 -8.69
N ASP A 160 -5.13 13.71 -8.98
CA ASP A 160 -5.97 14.47 -8.05
C ASP A 160 -7.42 14.60 -8.52
N GLY A 161 -8.39 14.38 -7.61
CA GLY A 161 -9.81 14.65 -7.80
C GLY A 161 -10.43 15.35 -6.58
N VAL A 162 -11.23 16.40 -6.82
CA VAL A 162 -11.93 17.17 -5.76
C VAL A 162 -13.41 16.81 -5.81
N THR A 163 -13.93 16.22 -4.72
CA THR A 163 -15.30 15.66 -4.65
C THR A 163 -15.79 15.67 -3.20
N MET A 164 -17.09 15.41 -2.96
CA MET A 164 -17.67 15.37 -1.60
C MET A 164 -17.25 14.11 -0.82
N ILE A 165 -17.23 12.95 -1.49
CA ILE A 165 -16.68 11.71 -0.96
C ILE A 165 -15.37 11.44 -1.69
N LYS A 166 -14.26 11.59 -0.95
CA LYS A 166 -12.92 11.43 -1.48
C LYS A 166 -12.31 10.12 -1.01
N PHE A 167 -12.03 9.21 -1.93
CA PHE A 167 -11.21 8.03 -1.67
C PHE A 167 -9.74 8.35 -1.93
N LEU A 168 -8.84 8.04 -1.00
CA LEU A 168 -7.43 8.33 -1.22
C LEU A 168 -6.52 7.31 -0.57
N THR A 169 -5.26 7.29 -0.98
CA THR A 169 -4.25 6.51 -0.26
C THR A 169 -3.83 7.18 1.03
N ASP A 170 -3.49 6.41 2.06
CA ASP A 170 -3.06 6.91 3.37
C ASP A 170 -1.95 7.98 3.25
N GLY A 171 -0.92 7.72 2.43
CA GLY A 171 0.19 8.66 2.21
C GLY A 171 -0.19 9.96 1.50
N VAL A 172 -1.30 9.98 0.74
CA VAL A 172 -1.84 11.24 0.18
C VAL A 172 -2.44 12.08 1.29
N LEU A 173 -3.16 11.48 2.23
CA LEU A 173 -3.77 12.23 3.33
C LEU A 173 -2.70 12.87 4.22
N VAL A 174 -1.64 12.12 4.51
CA VAL A 174 -0.47 12.64 5.25
C VAL A 174 0.19 13.80 4.49
N ARG A 175 0.22 13.75 3.16
CA ARG A 175 0.75 14.87 2.37
C ARG A 175 -0.18 16.08 2.41
N GLU A 176 -1.50 15.88 2.34
CA GLU A 176 -2.45 16.98 2.52
C GLU A 176 -2.33 17.64 3.90
N MET A 177 -1.92 16.90 4.92
CA MET A 177 -1.61 17.48 6.24
C MET A 177 -0.41 18.44 6.21
N MET A 178 0.49 18.35 5.22
CA MET A 178 1.59 19.31 5.10
C MET A 178 1.08 20.69 4.68
N ASP A 179 0.05 20.73 3.83
CA ASP A 179 -0.60 21.98 3.40
C ASP A 179 -1.66 22.45 4.40
N ASP A 180 -2.43 21.52 4.98
CA ASP A 180 -3.47 21.76 5.98
C ASP A 180 -3.30 20.82 7.19
N PRO A 181 -2.44 21.19 8.18
CA PRO A 181 -2.13 20.34 9.33
C PRO A 181 -3.32 19.96 10.23
N LEU A 182 -4.43 20.70 10.13
CA LEU A 182 -5.65 20.43 10.89
C LEU A 182 -6.73 19.73 10.06
N LEU A 183 -6.46 19.47 8.78
CA LEU A 183 -7.39 18.85 7.85
C LEU A 183 -8.76 19.54 7.88
N THR A 184 -8.76 20.87 7.92
CA THR A 184 -9.94 21.74 8.07
C THR A 184 -11.03 21.45 7.04
N LYS A 185 -10.64 21.00 5.85
CA LYS A 185 -11.54 20.59 4.76
C LYS A 185 -12.42 19.39 5.11
N TYR A 186 -11.97 18.53 6.03
CA TYR A 186 -12.63 17.28 6.37
C TYR A 186 -13.44 17.39 7.66
N SER A 187 -14.66 16.84 7.63
CA SER A 187 -15.50 16.63 8.81
C SER A 187 -15.35 15.22 9.37
N ILE A 188 -15.17 14.24 8.48
CA ILE A 188 -15.06 12.82 8.83
C ILE A 188 -13.93 12.18 8.01
N ILE A 189 -13.10 11.42 8.71
CA ILE A 189 -12.01 10.64 8.11
C ILE A 189 -12.20 9.18 8.49
N MET A 190 -12.41 8.35 7.48
CA MET A 190 -12.45 6.90 7.61
C MET A 190 -11.09 6.32 7.21
N VAL A 191 -10.40 5.67 8.14
CA VAL A 191 -9.19 4.89 7.89
C VAL A 191 -9.60 3.43 7.72
N ASP A 192 -9.57 2.94 6.48
CA ASP A 192 -10.01 1.58 6.16
C ASP A 192 -8.85 0.59 6.04
N GLU A 193 -9.16 -0.70 6.11
CA GLU A 193 -8.20 -1.81 6.07
C GLU A 193 -7.05 -1.62 7.09
N ALA A 194 -7.35 -1.05 8.26
CA ALA A 194 -6.34 -0.69 9.27
C ALA A 194 -5.55 -1.88 9.83
N HIS A 195 -6.00 -3.10 9.57
CA HIS A 195 -5.30 -4.34 9.89
C HIS A 195 -4.13 -4.65 8.94
N GLU A 196 -3.99 -3.98 7.79
CA GLU A 196 -2.78 -4.11 6.96
C GLU A 196 -1.56 -3.50 7.65
N ARG A 197 -1.75 -2.62 8.64
CA ARG A 197 -0.70 -2.05 9.51
C ARG A 197 0.50 -1.52 8.71
N SER A 198 0.20 -0.76 7.65
CA SER A 198 1.20 -0.14 6.79
C SER A 198 1.90 1.03 7.49
N LEU A 199 3.09 1.39 7.02
CA LEU A 199 3.87 2.51 7.56
C LEU A 199 3.07 3.82 7.54
N SER A 200 2.36 4.08 6.45
CA SER A 200 1.54 5.29 6.28
C SER A 200 0.29 5.27 7.16
N THR A 201 -0.35 4.11 7.32
CA THR A 201 -1.55 3.95 8.17
C THR A 201 -1.22 4.21 9.64
N ASP A 202 -0.15 3.59 10.17
CA ASP A 202 0.24 3.75 11.57
C ASP A 202 0.66 5.21 11.88
N MET A 203 1.40 5.85 10.96
CA MET A 203 1.75 7.27 11.08
C MET A 203 0.49 8.15 11.03
N LEU A 204 -0.43 7.90 10.09
CA LEU A 204 -1.68 8.64 9.95
C LEU A 204 -2.53 8.56 11.22
N LEU A 205 -2.67 7.37 11.82
CA LEU A 205 -3.45 7.19 13.04
C LEU A 205 -2.85 7.98 14.23
N GLY A 206 -1.52 8.01 14.38
CA GLY A 206 -0.86 8.85 15.38
C GLY A 206 -1.07 10.34 15.16
N LEU A 207 -1.01 10.80 13.90
CA LEU A 207 -1.30 12.18 13.52
C LEU A 207 -2.75 12.56 13.79
N LEU A 208 -3.70 11.72 13.40
CA LEU A 208 -5.13 11.93 13.62
C LEU A 208 -5.48 11.99 15.11
N LYS A 209 -4.87 11.14 15.95
CA LYS A 209 -5.02 11.21 17.41
C LYS A 209 -4.56 12.57 17.96
N LYS A 210 -3.47 13.15 17.41
CA LYS A 210 -2.98 14.48 17.79
C LYS A 210 -3.92 15.59 17.29
N ILE A 211 -4.43 15.50 16.07
CA ILE A 211 -5.39 16.46 15.49
C ILE A 211 -6.69 16.44 16.29
N GLN A 212 -7.22 15.28 16.65
CA GLN A 212 -8.46 15.14 17.43
C GLN A 212 -8.40 15.85 18.79
N ARG A 213 -7.20 15.96 19.40
CA ARG A 213 -7.02 16.76 20.63
C ARG A 213 -7.23 18.26 20.41
N ARG A 214 -7.02 18.75 19.18
CA ARG A 214 -7.21 20.15 18.76
C ARG A 214 -8.56 20.38 18.09
N ARG A 215 -9.07 19.39 17.36
CA ARG A 215 -10.36 19.37 16.65
C ARG A 215 -11.27 18.30 17.24
N PRO A 216 -11.98 18.58 18.34
CA PRO A 216 -12.94 17.65 18.93
C PRO A 216 -14.17 17.42 18.04
N ASP A 217 -14.39 18.29 17.04
CA ASP A 217 -15.45 18.18 16.05
C ASP A 217 -15.17 17.12 14.96
N LEU A 218 -13.88 16.82 14.71
CA LEU A 218 -13.45 15.84 13.71
C LEU A 218 -13.82 14.42 14.15
N ARG A 219 -14.55 13.70 13.29
CA ARG A 219 -14.90 12.29 13.54
C ARG A 219 -13.97 11.35 12.80
N ILE A 220 -13.52 10.32 13.51
CA ILE A 220 -12.62 9.31 12.97
C ILE A 220 -13.33 7.96 12.96
N ILE A 221 -13.36 7.30 11.82
CA ILE A 221 -13.87 5.94 11.68
C ILE A 221 -12.68 5.03 11.35
N ILE A 222 -12.44 3.99 12.14
CA ILE A 222 -11.37 3.01 11.88
C ILE A 222 -12.02 1.70 11.49
N SER A 223 -11.85 1.28 10.24
CA SER A 223 -12.42 0.05 9.74
C SER A 223 -11.35 -1.05 9.64
N SER A 224 -11.65 -2.22 10.20
CA SER A 224 -10.76 -3.37 10.25
C SER A 224 -11.50 -4.68 10.02
N ALA A 225 -10.80 -5.68 9.48
CA ALA A 225 -11.29 -7.05 9.36
C ALA A 225 -10.92 -7.94 10.55
N THR A 226 -9.99 -7.49 11.40
CA THR A 226 -9.47 -8.28 12.53
C THR A 226 -9.99 -7.76 13.88
N ILE A 227 -9.89 -8.61 14.91
CA ILE A 227 -10.35 -8.36 16.29
C ILE A 227 -9.43 -7.37 17.05
N GLU A 228 -8.50 -6.70 16.37
CA GLU A 228 -7.58 -5.67 16.93
C GLU A 228 -8.28 -4.39 17.44
N ALA A 229 -9.61 -4.36 17.45
CA ALA A 229 -10.42 -3.25 17.91
C ALA A 229 -10.09 -2.78 19.32
N LYS A 230 -9.70 -3.70 20.22
CA LYS A 230 -9.30 -3.35 21.59
C LYS A 230 -7.98 -2.56 21.61
N SER A 231 -7.00 -2.96 20.80
CA SER A 231 -5.72 -2.25 20.70
C SER A 231 -5.92 -0.84 20.15
N MET A 232 -6.69 -0.72 19.06
CA MET A 232 -7.08 0.56 18.47
C MET A 232 -7.88 1.43 19.45
N SER A 233 -8.83 0.84 20.18
CA SER A 233 -9.63 1.52 21.20
C SER A 233 -8.74 2.07 22.32
N ASN A 234 -7.84 1.24 22.86
CA ASN A 234 -6.88 1.69 23.87
C ASN A 234 -5.97 2.81 23.36
N PHE A 235 -5.53 2.72 22.09
CA PHE A 235 -4.69 3.73 21.48
C PHE A 235 -5.41 5.09 21.36
N PHE A 236 -6.69 5.10 20.95
CA PHE A 236 -7.49 6.32 20.86
C PHE A 236 -8.17 6.73 22.18
N ASN A 237 -7.95 5.99 23.28
CA ASN A 237 -8.47 6.35 24.58
C ASN A 237 -7.68 7.54 25.16
N ILE A 238 -8.21 8.75 24.98
CA ILE A 238 -7.59 9.98 25.46
C ILE A 238 -7.96 10.16 26.95
N ARG A 239 -7.24 9.49 27.85
CA ARG A 239 -7.33 9.78 29.29
C ARG A 239 -6.58 11.08 29.60
N ARG A 240 -7.29 12.19 29.83
CA ARG A 240 -6.70 13.32 30.54
C ARG A 240 -6.59 12.96 32.02
N LYS A 241 -5.37 12.93 32.56
CA LYS A 241 -5.15 13.17 34.00
C LYS A 241 -5.37 14.66 34.27
N SER A 242 -6.60 15.06 34.58
CA SER A 242 -6.96 16.35 35.22
C SER A 242 -8.41 16.21 35.66
N LEU A 243 -8.76 16.11 36.96
CA LEU A 243 -8.90 17.27 37.85
C LEU A 243 -9.58 18.47 37.16
N ALA A 244 -10.72 18.23 36.53
CA ALA A 244 -11.79 19.20 36.31
C ALA A 244 -12.97 18.43 35.71
N GLN A 245 -13.81 17.86 36.57
CA GLN A 245 -15.23 17.82 36.29
C GLN A 245 -15.66 19.28 36.18
N ASP A 246 -16.18 19.67 35.03
CA ASP A 246 -17.19 20.73 34.81
C ASP A 246 -17.08 21.22 33.35
N ALA A 247 -18.24 21.30 32.67
CA ALA A 247 -18.50 21.59 31.24
C ALA A 247 -18.26 20.39 30.27
N GLU A 248 -19.19 19.93 29.41
CA GLU A 248 -20.40 20.51 28.81
C GLU A 248 -21.21 19.37 28.12
N ASP A 249 -22.54 19.39 28.22
CA ASP A 249 -23.52 18.40 27.69
C ASP A 249 -23.65 18.36 26.14
N CYS A 250 -22.68 18.88 25.38
CA CYS A 250 -22.74 18.96 23.90
C CYS A 250 -21.47 18.48 23.18
N ALA A 251 -20.45 18.02 23.91
CA ALA A 251 -19.25 17.45 23.30
C ALA A 251 -19.39 15.93 23.15
N PRO A 252 -18.94 15.34 22.04
CA PRO A 252 -18.96 13.90 21.89
C PRO A 252 -18.08 13.20 22.93
N ASN A 253 -18.49 11.99 23.32
CA ASN A 253 -17.71 11.10 24.15
C ASN A 253 -16.32 10.91 23.56
N LYS A 254 -15.32 11.16 24.41
CA LYS A 254 -13.89 11.00 24.08
C LYS A 254 -13.44 9.54 24.15
N GLN A 255 -14.30 8.65 24.66
CA GLN A 255 -14.05 7.23 24.64
C GLN A 255 -14.39 6.69 23.24
N PRO A 256 -13.52 5.85 22.65
CA PRO A 256 -13.81 5.22 21.37
C PRO A 256 -14.85 4.10 21.51
N ALA A 257 -15.77 4.02 20.56
CA ALA A 257 -16.74 2.92 20.48
C ALA A 257 -16.25 1.81 19.55
N ILE A 258 -16.63 0.56 19.84
CA ILE A 258 -16.39 -0.59 18.97
C ILE A 258 -17.74 -1.13 18.48
N LEU A 259 -17.92 -1.18 17.17
CA LEU A 259 -19.03 -1.83 16.49
C LEU A 259 -18.53 -3.10 15.80
N SER A 260 -19.08 -4.25 16.17
CA SER A 260 -18.84 -5.51 15.46
C SER A 260 -19.97 -5.78 14.48
N VAL A 261 -19.63 -5.96 13.20
CA VAL A 261 -20.55 -6.36 12.14
C VAL A 261 -20.27 -7.82 11.83
N GLU A 262 -21.19 -8.69 12.27
CA GLU A 262 -21.11 -10.12 11.96
C GLU A 262 -21.23 -10.33 10.44
N GLY A 263 -20.27 -11.09 9.91
CA GLY A 263 -20.24 -11.46 8.50
C GLY A 263 -21.39 -12.41 8.13
N LYS A 264 -21.66 -12.52 6.84
CA LYS A 264 -22.50 -13.58 6.25
C LYS A 264 -21.65 -14.77 5.76
N GLY A 265 -20.47 -14.96 6.33
CA GLY A 265 -19.60 -16.06 5.96
C GLY A 265 -20.29 -17.40 6.25
N TYR A 266 -20.23 -18.32 5.30
CA TYR A 266 -20.56 -19.71 5.53
C TYR A 266 -19.44 -20.38 6.31
N ALA A 267 -19.76 -21.45 7.03
CA ALA A 267 -18.78 -22.22 7.79
C ALA A 267 -17.68 -22.77 6.85
N VAL A 268 -16.44 -22.70 7.32
CA VAL A 268 -15.27 -23.26 6.64
C VAL A 268 -14.68 -24.38 7.49
N GLU A 269 -14.62 -25.59 6.95
CA GLU A 269 -13.96 -26.72 7.61
C GLU A 269 -12.44 -26.57 7.47
N ILE A 270 -11.71 -26.66 8.58
CA ILE A 270 -10.26 -26.51 8.59
C ILE A 270 -9.63 -27.90 8.71
N HIS A 271 -8.76 -28.23 7.75
CA HIS A 271 -7.96 -29.45 7.77
C HIS A 271 -6.49 -29.08 7.96
N TYR A 272 -5.80 -29.86 8.80
CA TYR A 272 -4.36 -29.75 9.04
C TYR A 272 -3.69 -31.05 8.59
N VAL A 273 -2.43 -30.95 8.20
CA VAL A 273 -1.58 -32.13 8.03
C VAL A 273 -1.24 -32.74 9.40
N GLU A 274 -1.09 -34.05 9.46
CA GLU A 274 -0.71 -34.77 10.68
C GLU A 274 0.77 -34.55 11.02
N GLU A 275 1.63 -34.56 10.00
CA GLU A 275 3.07 -34.37 10.14
C GLU A 275 3.57 -33.13 9.37
N PRO A 276 4.65 -32.47 9.82
CA PRO A 276 5.24 -31.33 9.12
C PRO A 276 5.71 -31.69 7.71
N VAL A 277 5.37 -30.85 6.74
CA VAL A 277 5.74 -31.02 5.33
C VAL A 277 7.09 -30.38 5.04
N SER A 278 8.00 -31.11 4.39
CA SER A 278 9.32 -30.59 3.97
C SER A 278 9.26 -29.73 2.71
N ASP A 279 8.47 -30.13 1.72
CA ASP A 279 8.23 -29.38 0.48
C ASP A 279 6.75 -28.96 0.36
N TYR A 280 6.47 -27.73 0.79
CA TYR A 280 5.12 -27.18 0.73
C TYR A 280 4.64 -26.93 -0.71
N LEU A 281 5.54 -26.80 -1.69
CA LEU A 281 5.17 -26.59 -3.09
C LEU A 281 4.56 -27.87 -3.66
N GLN A 282 5.26 -28.99 -3.49
CA GLN A 282 4.78 -30.29 -3.94
C GLN A 282 3.49 -30.67 -3.20
N ALA A 283 3.45 -30.53 -1.88
CA ALA A 283 2.25 -30.81 -1.10
C ALA A 283 1.05 -29.94 -1.51
N ALA A 284 1.27 -28.68 -1.88
CA ALA A 284 0.20 -27.83 -2.41
C ALA A 284 -0.36 -28.35 -3.73
N VAL A 285 0.52 -28.76 -4.66
CA VAL A 285 0.13 -29.35 -5.95
C VAL A 285 -0.65 -30.65 -5.73
N ASP A 286 -0.15 -31.55 -4.89
CA ASP A 286 -0.81 -32.82 -4.59
C ASP A 286 -2.18 -32.62 -3.95
N THR A 287 -2.29 -31.65 -3.03
CA THR A 287 -3.57 -31.29 -2.39
C THR A 287 -4.57 -30.73 -3.41
N VAL A 288 -4.12 -29.90 -4.36
CA VAL A 288 -4.99 -29.38 -5.44
C VAL A 288 -5.56 -30.51 -6.30
N LEU A 289 -4.71 -31.48 -6.68
CA LEU A 289 -5.14 -32.64 -7.47
C LEU A 289 -6.14 -33.50 -6.69
N LEU A 290 -5.86 -33.75 -5.41
CA LEU A 290 -6.75 -34.50 -4.52
C LEU A 290 -8.14 -33.84 -4.38
N ILE A 291 -8.17 -32.50 -4.23
CA ILE A 291 -9.41 -31.73 -4.17
C ILE A 291 -10.15 -31.84 -5.51
N HIS A 292 -9.46 -31.72 -6.65
CA HIS A 292 -10.07 -31.83 -7.97
C HIS A 292 -10.75 -33.19 -8.19
N GLU A 293 -10.14 -34.27 -7.70
CA GLU A 293 -10.67 -35.64 -7.82
C GLU A 293 -11.82 -35.94 -6.87
N LYS A 294 -11.70 -35.55 -5.60
CA LYS A 294 -12.58 -36.04 -4.52
C LYS A 294 -13.68 -35.07 -4.10
N GLU A 295 -13.46 -33.77 -4.25
CA GLU A 295 -14.37 -32.75 -3.74
C GLU A 295 -15.38 -32.30 -4.81
N PRO A 296 -16.61 -31.88 -4.42
CA PRO A 296 -17.63 -31.37 -5.34
C PRO A 296 -17.21 -30.06 -6.04
N PRO A 297 -18.01 -29.56 -7.00
CA PRO A 297 -17.67 -28.34 -7.75
C PRO A 297 -17.43 -27.11 -6.86
N GLY A 298 -16.30 -26.45 -7.10
CA GLY A 298 -15.92 -25.20 -6.46
C GLY A 298 -14.48 -24.84 -6.85
N ASP A 299 -14.19 -23.55 -7.00
CA ASP A 299 -12.85 -23.11 -7.38
C ASP A 299 -11.87 -23.23 -6.21
N ILE A 300 -10.60 -23.40 -6.54
CA ILE A 300 -9.51 -23.58 -5.58
C ILE A 300 -8.64 -22.31 -5.56
N LEU A 301 -8.35 -21.80 -4.37
CA LEU A 301 -7.39 -20.73 -4.14
C LEU A 301 -6.18 -21.27 -3.37
N VAL A 302 -5.01 -21.18 -3.97
CA VAL A 302 -3.75 -21.66 -3.38
C VAL A 302 -2.90 -20.46 -2.99
N PHE A 303 -2.39 -20.44 -1.75
CA PHE A 303 -1.46 -19.42 -1.29
C PHE A 303 -0.01 -19.92 -1.34
N LEU A 304 0.81 -19.29 -2.19
CA LEU A 304 2.26 -19.53 -2.31
C LEU A 304 3.06 -18.23 -2.11
N THR A 305 4.38 -18.33 -1.98
CA THR A 305 5.18 -17.21 -1.44
C THR A 305 5.56 -16.16 -2.49
N GLY A 306 5.73 -16.55 -3.76
CA GLY A 306 6.16 -15.62 -4.81
C GLY A 306 6.09 -16.20 -6.21
N GLN A 307 6.57 -15.41 -7.18
CA GLN A 307 6.49 -15.73 -8.60
C GLN A 307 7.11 -17.09 -8.96
N ASP A 308 8.33 -17.39 -8.48
CA ASP A 308 9.03 -18.62 -8.84
C ASP A 308 8.27 -19.87 -8.40
N ASP A 309 7.77 -19.89 -7.16
CA ASP A 309 6.93 -20.97 -6.62
C ASP A 309 5.63 -21.10 -7.41
N ILE A 310 4.96 -19.98 -7.70
CA ILE A 310 3.71 -19.98 -8.46
C ILE A 310 3.94 -20.54 -9.86
N ASP A 311 4.96 -20.08 -10.56
CA ASP A 311 5.28 -20.55 -11.91
C ASP A 311 5.70 -22.02 -11.93
N ALA A 312 6.38 -22.49 -10.88
CA ALA A 312 6.71 -23.91 -10.72
C ALA A 312 5.44 -24.76 -10.49
N ALA A 313 4.54 -24.33 -9.60
CA ALA A 313 3.26 -25.01 -9.36
C ALA A 313 2.38 -25.04 -10.61
N VAL A 314 2.29 -23.94 -11.36
CA VAL A 314 1.55 -23.88 -12.64
C VAL A 314 2.10 -24.91 -13.63
N LYS A 315 3.43 -25.01 -13.77
CA LYS A 315 4.06 -26.00 -14.65
C LYS A 315 3.77 -27.44 -14.21
N LEU A 316 3.87 -27.71 -12.91
CA LEU A 316 3.60 -29.04 -12.37
C LEU A 316 2.13 -29.44 -12.61
N LEU A 317 1.17 -28.59 -12.26
CA LEU A 317 -0.26 -28.87 -12.45
C LEU A 317 -0.62 -29.04 -13.94
N THR A 318 -0.06 -28.20 -14.81
CA THR A 318 -0.29 -28.30 -16.26
C THR A 318 0.35 -29.56 -16.85
N GLY A 319 1.53 -29.96 -16.36
CA GLY A 319 2.23 -31.17 -16.79
C GLY A 319 1.53 -32.46 -16.38
N HIS A 320 0.98 -32.53 -15.16
CA HIS A 320 0.17 -33.67 -14.71
C HIS A 320 -1.10 -33.81 -15.56
N GLY A 321 -1.69 -32.70 -15.98
CA GLY A 321 -2.83 -32.67 -16.91
C GLY A 321 -2.54 -33.35 -18.26
N GLN A 322 -1.29 -33.36 -18.70
CA GLN A 322 -0.86 -34.00 -19.96
C GLN A 322 -0.53 -35.48 -19.78
N GLN A 323 -0.04 -35.90 -18.61
CA GLN A 323 0.40 -37.28 -18.34
C GLN A 323 -0.73 -38.22 -17.91
N TYR A 324 -1.73 -37.74 -17.16
CA TYR A 324 -2.73 -38.59 -16.49
C TYR A 324 -4.13 -38.59 -17.14
N GLY A 325 -4.30 -37.98 -18.33
CA GLY A 325 -5.50 -38.13 -19.19
C GLY A 325 -6.59 -37.05 -19.10
N SER A 326 -7.68 -37.26 -19.85
CA SER A 326 -8.73 -36.25 -20.16
C SER A 326 -9.42 -35.58 -18.95
N HIS A 327 -9.46 -36.24 -17.79
CA HIS A 327 -10.16 -35.73 -16.59
C HIS A 327 -9.41 -34.58 -15.89
N TYR A 328 -8.11 -34.45 -16.14
CA TYR A 328 -7.28 -33.36 -15.63
C TYR A 328 -7.22 -32.18 -16.62
N SER A 329 -7.75 -32.34 -17.84
CA SER A 329 -7.86 -31.27 -18.85
C SER A 329 -8.92 -30.21 -18.51
N ASP A 330 -9.72 -30.48 -17.47
CA ASP A 330 -10.78 -29.62 -16.97
C ASP A 330 -10.30 -28.61 -15.91
N LEU A 331 -9.01 -28.65 -15.54
CA LEU A 331 -8.38 -27.68 -14.65
C LEU A 331 -7.95 -26.42 -15.42
N LEU A 332 -8.45 -25.26 -15.00
CA LEU A 332 -8.00 -23.95 -15.47
C LEU A 332 -7.09 -23.33 -14.41
N VAL A 333 -5.77 -23.42 -14.62
CA VAL A 333 -4.77 -22.92 -13.68
C VAL A 333 -4.38 -21.48 -14.03
N LEU A 334 -4.54 -20.54 -13.10
CA LEU A 334 -4.26 -19.12 -13.29
C LEU A 334 -3.32 -18.58 -12.19
N PRO A 335 -2.17 -17.97 -12.54
CA PRO A 335 -1.27 -17.35 -11.57
C PRO A 335 -1.77 -15.96 -11.12
N LEU A 336 -1.41 -15.54 -9.91
CA LEU A 336 -1.69 -14.20 -9.39
C LEU A 336 -0.56 -13.66 -8.49
N TYR A 337 0.22 -12.72 -9.03
CA TYR A 337 1.29 -12.01 -8.31
C TYR A 337 1.49 -10.59 -8.83
N SER A 338 2.13 -9.71 -8.04
CA SER A 338 2.17 -8.26 -8.29
C SER A 338 2.81 -7.85 -9.62
N GLY A 339 3.72 -8.67 -10.15
CA GLY A 339 4.40 -8.46 -11.42
C GLY A 339 3.62 -8.90 -12.66
N LEU A 340 2.45 -9.54 -12.50
CA LEU A 340 1.67 -10.06 -13.62
C LEU A 340 1.03 -8.93 -14.44
N PRO A 341 0.98 -9.00 -15.79
CA PRO A 341 0.27 -8.01 -16.61
C PRO A 341 -1.22 -7.89 -16.26
N ARG A 342 -1.80 -6.68 -16.34
CA ARG A 342 -3.22 -6.43 -15.97
C ARG A 342 -4.21 -7.33 -16.72
N GLY A 343 -4.03 -7.49 -18.03
CA GLY A 343 -4.91 -8.33 -18.83
C GLY A 343 -4.95 -9.79 -18.37
N GLU A 344 -3.84 -10.31 -17.83
CA GLU A 344 -3.79 -11.66 -17.24
C GLU A 344 -4.38 -11.69 -15.82
N GLN A 345 -4.17 -10.64 -15.03
CA GLN A 345 -4.83 -10.51 -13.72
C GLN A 345 -6.35 -10.51 -13.88
N ASP A 346 -6.89 -9.85 -14.91
CA ASP A 346 -8.34 -9.76 -15.12
C ASP A 346 -9.00 -11.12 -15.42
N LEU A 347 -8.23 -12.08 -15.96
CA LEU A 347 -8.73 -13.43 -16.25
C LEU A 347 -9.20 -14.17 -14.99
N ILE A 348 -8.64 -13.87 -13.82
CA ILE A 348 -9.03 -14.55 -12.57
C ILE A 348 -10.49 -14.28 -12.18
N PHE A 349 -11.04 -13.12 -12.59
CA PHE A 349 -12.42 -12.73 -12.29
C PHE A 349 -13.42 -13.32 -13.28
N THR A 350 -12.94 -13.91 -14.38
CA THR A 350 -13.85 -14.54 -15.33
C THR A 350 -14.53 -15.75 -14.68
N PRO A 351 -15.85 -15.92 -14.87
CA PRO A 351 -16.57 -17.07 -14.35
C PRO A 351 -15.98 -18.38 -14.87
N THR A 352 -15.93 -19.40 -14.02
CA THR A 352 -15.41 -20.72 -14.39
C THR A 352 -16.30 -21.35 -15.48
N PRO A 353 -15.72 -21.81 -16.60
CA PRO A 353 -16.48 -22.50 -17.64
C PRO A 353 -17.20 -23.74 -17.12
N LYS A 354 -18.36 -24.07 -17.70
CA LYS A 354 -19.13 -25.25 -17.29
C LYS A 354 -18.31 -26.54 -17.46
N GLY A 355 -18.31 -27.38 -16.43
CA GLY A 355 -17.56 -28.65 -16.40
C GLY A 355 -16.08 -28.49 -16.05
N LYS A 356 -15.59 -27.26 -15.86
CA LYS A 356 -14.20 -26.99 -15.46
C LYS A 356 -14.10 -26.54 -14.02
N ARG A 357 -12.90 -26.66 -13.44
CA ARG A 357 -12.54 -26.12 -12.13
C ARG A 357 -11.40 -25.12 -12.28
N LYS A 358 -11.57 -23.91 -11.75
CA LYS A 358 -10.53 -22.89 -11.78
C LYS A 358 -9.64 -23.02 -10.53
N VAL A 359 -8.34 -22.98 -10.74
CA VAL A 359 -7.32 -22.98 -9.68
C VAL A 359 -6.54 -21.68 -9.78
N VAL A 360 -6.75 -20.79 -8.82
CA VAL A 360 -6.01 -19.53 -8.71
C VAL A 360 -4.85 -19.74 -7.75
N ILE A 361 -3.62 -19.57 -8.22
CA ILE A 361 -2.42 -19.69 -7.40
C ILE A 361 -1.87 -18.29 -7.14
N SER A 362 -1.98 -17.84 -5.90
CA SER A 362 -1.78 -16.44 -5.52
C SER A 362 -0.74 -16.27 -4.41
N THR A 363 -0.11 -15.10 -4.42
CA THR A 363 0.54 -14.53 -3.22
C THR A 363 -0.49 -13.99 -2.22
N ASN A 364 -0.06 -13.28 -1.17
CA ASN A 364 -0.92 -12.57 -0.23
C ASN A 364 -1.82 -11.48 -0.86
N ILE A 365 -1.73 -11.23 -2.16
CA ILE A 365 -2.64 -10.34 -2.90
C ILE A 365 -4.11 -10.73 -2.73
N ALA A 366 -4.42 -12.03 -2.75
CA ALA A 366 -5.77 -12.55 -2.58
C ALA A 366 -6.27 -12.56 -1.11
N GLU A 367 -5.40 -12.22 -0.14
CA GLU A 367 -5.67 -12.36 1.30
C GLU A 367 -6.66 -11.33 1.85
N THR A 368 -6.60 -10.08 1.41
CA THR A 368 -7.42 -8.95 1.92
C THR A 368 -8.25 -8.30 0.82
N SER A 369 -7.63 -7.78 -0.24
CA SER A 369 -8.29 -6.79 -1.11
C SER A 369 -9.04 -7.32 -2.35
N LEU A 370 -9.08 -8.62 -2.59
CA LEU A 370 -9.68 -9.21 -3.80
C LEU A 370 -10.79 -10.21 -3.49
N THR A 371 -11.96 -9.99 -4.08
CA THR A 371 -13.10 -10.91 -4.04
C THR A 371 -13.08 -11.80 -5.27
N LEU A 372 -12.70 -13.07 -5.08
CA LEU A 372 -12.82 -14.10 -6.11
C LEU A 372 -14.12 -14.85 -5.88
N GLU A 373 -15.12 -14.58 -6.72
CA GLU A 373 -16.38 -15.32 -6.68
C GLU A 373 -16.16 -16.76 -7.15
N GLY A 374 -16.78 -17.73 -6.47
CA GLY A 374 -16.70 -19.16 -6.83
C GLY A 374 -15.68 -19.99 -6.04
N VAL A 375 -14.79 -19.35 -5.28
CA VAL A 375 -13.83 -20.07 -4.41
C VAL A 375 -14.57 -20.78 -3.29
N ALA A 376 -14.37 -22.09 -3.20
CA ALA A 376 -14.90 -22.96 -2.13
C ALA A 376 -13.79 -23.69 -1.37
N TYR A 377 -12.62 -23.82 -1.99
CA TYR A 377 -11.48 -24.54 -1.43
C TYR A 377 -10.28 -23.61 -1.33
N VAL A 378 -9.60 -23.63 -0.18
CA VAL A 378 -8.34 -22.91 0.05
C VAL A 378 -7.25 -23.90 0.39
N VAL A 379 -6.08 -23.75 -0.23
CA VAL A 379 -4.84 -24.45 0.15
C VAL A 379 -3.86 -23.41 0.68
N ASP A 380 -3.50 -23.52 1.95
CA ASP A 380 -2.65 -22.56 2.65
C ASP A 380 -1.30 -23.19 3.00
N SER A 381 -0.24 -22.73 2.32
CA SER A 381 1.14 -23.13 2.61
C SER A 381 1.66 -22.62 3.96
N GLY A 382 1.02 -21.61 4.57
CA GLY A 382 1.47 -21.05 5.84
C GLY A 382 2.62 -20.04 5.74
N PHE A 383 3.02 -19.65 4.52
CA PHE A 383 4.13 -18.71 4.30
C PHE A 383 3.72 -17.45 3.51
N SER A 384 4.52 -16.41 3.66
CA SER A 384 4.44 -15.17 2.86
C SER A 384 5.82 -14.55 2.68
N LYS A 385 6.06 -13.85 1.56
CA LYS A 385 7.25 -13.02 1.41
C LYS A 385 7.00 -11.64 2.02
N GLN A 386 7.86 -11.23 2.94
CA GLN A 386 7.78 -9.92 3.61
C GLN A 386 9.09 -9.16 3.45
N ARG A 387 8.98 -7.83 3.37
CA ARG A 387 10.15 -6.95 3.35
C ARG A 387 10.65 -6.74 4.76
N PHE A 388 11.95 -6.89 4.96
CA PHE A 388 12.63 -6.67 6.22
C PHE A 388 13.83 -5.76 6.00
N TYR A 389 13.86 -4.63 6.70
CA TYR A 389 14.96 -3.69 6.71
C TYR A 389 15.88 -3.97 7.91
N ASN A 390 17.17 -4.16 7.64
CA ASN A 390 18.18 -4.22 8.68
C ASN A 390 18.88 -2.86 8.80
N PRO A 391 18.71 -2.12 9.92
CA PRO A 391 19.26 -0.78 10.09
C PRO A 391 20.78 -0.74 10.26
N ILE A 392 21.40 -1.86 10.64
CA ILE A 392 22.86 -1.97 10.80
C ILE A 392 23.51 -2.11 9.43
N SER A 393 22.99 -3.02 8.60
CA SER A 393 23.53 -3.25 7.25
C SER A 393 23.00 -2.27 6.21
N ASP A 394 21.89 -1.58 6.50
CA ASP A 394 21.17 -0.70 5.57
C ASP A 394 20.67 -1.44 4.31
N ILE A 395 20.22 -2.68 4.49
CA ILE A 395 19.75 -3.55 3.41
C ILE A 395 18.29 -3.90 3.63
N GLU A 396 17.50 -3.77 2.57
CA GLU A 396 16.14 -4.28 2.49
C GLU A 396 16.14 -5.68 1.85
N ASN A 397 15.68 -6.67 2.59
CA ASN A 397 15.59 -8.05 2.16
C ASN A 397 14.14 -8.47 2.00
N LEU A 398 13.86 -9.28 0.97
CA LEU A 398 12.57 -9.95 0.82
C LEU A 398 12.72 -11.38 1.32
N VAL A 399 12.21 -11.65 2.52
CA VAL A 399 12.39 -12.94 3.21
C VAL A 399 11.06 -13.69 3.24
N VAL A 400 11.11 -15.00 3.02
CA VAL A 400 9.97 -15.89 3.24
C VAL A 400 9.83 -16.11 4.74
N VAL A 401 8.68 -15.76 5.30
CA VAL A 401 8.38 -15.91 6.72
C VAL A 401 7.05 -16.64 6.92
N PRO A 402 6.88 -17.37 8.04
CA PRO A 402 5.59 -17.91 8.43
C PRO A 402 4.54 -16.80 8.56
N ILE A 403 3.29 -17.12 8.25
CA ILE A 403 2.18 -16.19 8.47
C ILE A 403 1.72 -16.17 9.93
N SER A 404 0.94 -15.16 10.30
CA SER A 404 0.28 -15.10 11.60
C SER A 404 -1.06 -15.85 11.60
N LYS A 405 -1.59 -16.15 12.79
CA LYS A 405 -2.93 -16.71 12.97
C LYS A 405 -4.00 -15.82 12.36
N ALA A 406 -3.86 -14.49 12.47
CA ALA A 406 -4.76 -13.54 11.82
C ALA A 406 -4.78 -13.71 10.29
N SER A 407 -3.60 -13.79 9.66
CA SER A 407 -3.48 -14.04 8.22
C SER A 407 -4.06 -15.40 7.81
N ALA A 408 -3.75 -16.46 8.56
CA ALA A 408 -4.29 -17.80 8.34
C ALA A 408 -5.83 -17.86 8.42
N ARG A 409 -6.44 -17.06 9.29
CA ARG A 409 -7.91 -16.92 9.39
C ARG A 409 -8.48 -16.17 8.19
N GLN A 410 -7.82 -15.11 7.73
CA GLN A 410 -8.25 -14.36 6.54
C GLN A 410 -8.16 -15.21 5.27
N ARG A 411 -7.10 -16.00 5.12
CA ARG A 411 -6.92 -16.96 4.02
C ARG A 411 -8.04 -18.01 4.04
N ALA A 412 -8.31 -18.64 5.18
CA ALA A 412 -9.38 -19.60 5.34
C ALA A 412 -10.76 -18.99 5.03
N GLY A 413 -11.01 -17.75 5.48
CA GLY A 413 -12.26 -17.02 5.22
C GLY A 413 -12.54 -16.75 3.74
N ARG A 414 -11.57 -16.93 2.83
CA ARG A 414 -11.81 -16.82 1.37
C ARG A 414 -12.68 -17.97 0.84
N ALA A 415 -12.66 -19.14 1.47
CA ALA A 415 -13.48 -20.29 1.09
C ALA A 415 -14.97 -20.11 1.46
N GLY A 416 -15.27 -19.37 2.53
CA GLY A 416 -16.61 -19.27 3.12
C GLY A 416 -17.48 -18.12 2.59
N ARG A 417 -17.16 -17.51 1.45
CA ARG A 417 -17.84 -16.27 1.02
C ARG A 417 -19.17 -16.50 0.33
N VAL A 418 -19.25 -17.50 -0.53
CA VAL A 418 -20.43 -17.74 -1.40
C VAL A 418 -21.20 -18.97 -0.93
N GLN A 419 -20.51 -19.95 -0.40
CA GLN A 419 -21.04 -21.22 0.07
C GLN A 419 -20.14 -21.81 1.16
N PRO A 420 -20.55 -22.86 1.89
CA PRO A 420 -19.67 -23.60 2.79
C PRO A 420 -18.44 -24.09 2.04
N GLY A 421 -17.28 -24.02 2.68
CA GLY A 421 -16.00 -24.30 2.05
C GLY A 421 -15.06 -25.08 2.94
N LYS A 422 -13.89 -25.43 2.39
CA LYS A 422 -12.83 -26.13 3.12
C LYS A 422 -11.49 -25.41 2.97
N CYS A 423 -10.70 -25.39 4.02
CA CYS A 423 -9.35 -24.86 4.03
C CYS A 423 -8.37 -25.95 4.45
N TYR A 424 -7.43 -26.28 3.58
CA TYR A 424 -6.37 -27.26 3.81
C TYR A 424 -5.08 -26.51 4.14
N ARG A 425 -4.63 -26.66 5.39
CA ARG A 425 -3.41 -26.05 5.91
C ARG A 425 -2.26 -27.05 5.84
N LEU A 426 -1.19 -26.68 5.15
CA LEU A 426 -0.01 -27.54 4.97
C LEU A 426 0.94 -27.51 6.18
N TYR A 427 0.39 -27.26 7.36
CA TYR A 427 1.08 -27.22 8.64
C TYR A 427 0.19 -27.87 9.71
N THR A 428 0.80 -28.37 10.77
CA THR A 428 0.08 -29.11 11.82
C THR A 428 -0.78 -28.19 12.68
N GLU A 429 -1.84 -28.74 13.27
CA GLU A 429 -2.67 -27.99 14.22
C GLU A 429 -1.87 -27.54 15.44
N GLU A 430 -0.94 -28.37 15.91
CA GLU A 430 -0.04 -28.03 17.02
C GLU A 430 0.79 -26.78 16.71
N TYR A 431 1.38 -26.72 15.50
CA TYR A 431 2.13 -25.54 15.06
C TYR A 431 1.24 -24.29 15.00
N TYR A 432 0.03 -24.42 14.45
CA TYR A 432 -0.93 -23.33 14.42
C TYR A 432 -1.28 -22.84 15.82
N LEU A 433 -1.47 -23.72 16.81
CA LEU A 433 -1.89 -23.32 18.15
C LEU A 433 -0.75 -22.77 19.01
N LYS A 434 0.43 -23.42 18.99
CA LYS A 434 1.54 -23.13 19.91
C LYS A 434 2.58 -22.16 19.36
N GLU A 435 2.99 -22.34 18.10
CA GLU A 435 4.16 -21.63 17.52
C GLU A 435 3.76 -20.39 16.72
N MET A 436 2.63 -20.44 15.99
CA MET A 436 2.22 -19.35 15.12
C MET A 436 1.81 -18.10 15.91
N SER A 437 2.41 -16.96 15.56
CA SER A 437 2.12 -15.67 16.20
C SER A 437 0.64 -15.29 16.01
N PRO A 438 -0.01 -14.67 17.01
CA PRO A 438 -1.40 -14.23 16.87
C PRO A 438 -1.57 -13.21 15.75
N GLU A 439 -0.64 -12.26 15.66
CA GLU A 439 -0.66 -11.13 14.75
C GLU A 439 0.66 -11.04 13.98
N GLY A 440 0.63 -10.35 12.83
CA GLY A 440 1.83 -10.08 12.04
C GLY A 440 2.60 -8.89 12.60
N ILE A 441 3.92 -8.86 12.39
CA ILE A 441 4.75 -7.70 12.75
C ILE A 441 4.37 -6.51 11.85
N PRO A 442 3.99 -5.34 12.42
CA PRO A 442 3.63 -4.14 11.66
C PRO A 442 4.75 -3.66 10.74
N GLU A 443 4.40 -3.00 9.63
CA GLU A 443 5.40 -2.51 8.67
C GLU A 443 6.36 -1.47 9.28
N MET A 444 5.87 -0.66 10.23
CA MET A 444 6.65 0.32 11.01
C MET A 444 7.90 -0.27 11.67
N GLN A 445 7.88 -1.55 12.06
CA GLN A 445 8.99 -2.20 12.76
C GLN A 445 9.97 -2.94 11.84
N ARG A 446 9.67 -3.02 10.54
CA ARG A 446 10.44 -3.83 9.58
C ARG A 446 10.84 -3.07 8.31
N SER A 447 10.64 -1.75 8.27
CA SER A 447 10.89 -0.91 7.09
C SER A 447 11.81 0.26 7.38
N ASN A 448 12.40 0.83 6.34
CA ASN A 448 13.20 2.04 6.44
C ASN A 448 12.32 3.25 6.80
N LEU A 449 12.74 4.01 7.83
CA LEU A 449 11.97 5.09 8.41
C LEU A 449 12.36 6.49 7.90
N VAL A 450 13.37 6.61 7.03
CA VAL A 450 13.89 7.88 6.51
C VAL A 450 12.77 8.78 5.97
N SER A 451 11.89 8.23 5.12
CA SER A 451 10.74 8.96 4.56
C SER A 451 9.66 9.28 5.59
N CYS A 452 9.46 8.44 6.61
CA CYS A 452 8.47 8.69 7.67
C CYS A 452 8.93 9.84 8.58
N ILE A 453 10.20 9.82 8.99
CA ILE A 453 10.77 10.81 9.90
C ILE A 453 10.76 12.22 9.29
N ILE A 454 11.15 12.36 8.01
CA ILE A 454 11.13 13.67 7.37
C ILE A 454 9.71 14.25 7.28
N GLN A 455 8.70 13.41 7.02
CA GLN A 455 7.30 13.84 6.97
C GLN A 455 6.82 14.30 8.35
N LEU A 456 7.14 13.56 9.41
CA LEU A 456 6.81 13.97 10.78
C LEU A 456 7.48 15.30 11.17
N LYS A 457 8.77 15.46 10.84
CA LYS A 457 9.50 16.70 11.09
C LYS A 457 8.90 17.89 10.32
N ALA A 458 8.50 17.68 9.06
CA ALA A 458 7.84 18.70 8.26
C ALA A 458 6.48 19.13 8.84
N LEU A 459 5.77 18.21 9.49
CA LEU A 459 4.53 18.49 10.23
C LEU A 459 4.76 19.13 11.62
N GLY A 460 6.01 19.48 11.95
CA GLY A 460 6.38 20.11 13.23
C GLY A 460 6.43 19.13 14.41
N ILE A 461 6.69 17.84 14.16
CA ILE A 461 6.86 16.84 15.21
C ILE A 461 8.35 16.67 15.49
N ASP A 462 8.85 17.49 16.41
CA ASP A 462 10.27 17.46 16.78
C ASP A 462 10.62 16.26 17.66
N ASN A 463 9.78 15.96 18.65
CA ASN A 463 9.98 14.82 19.54
C ASN A 463 9.40 13.54 18.93
N ILE A 464 10.17 12.91 18.04
CA ILE A 464 9.79 11.65 17.37
C ILE A 464 9.69 10.49 18.38
N LEU A 465 10.55 10.47 19.40
CA LEU A 465 10.55 9.45 20.45
C LEU A 465 9.28 9.52 21.32
N GLY A 466 8.79 10.73 21.58
CA GLY A 466 7.55 10.98 22.30
C GLY A 466 6.29 11.01 21.43
N PHE A 467 6.40 10.68 20.14
CA PHE A 467 5.23 10.56 19.28
C PHE A 467 4.40 9.32 19.67
N ASP A 468 3.08 9.46 19.66
CA ASP A 468 2.15 8.39 20.03
C ASP A 468 2.10 7.35 18.88
N TRP A 469 3.03 6.39 18.89
CA TRP A 469 3.03 5.27 17.95
C TRP A 469 2.04 4.16 18.35
N ILE A 470 1.34 3.56 17.39
CA ILE A 470 0.57 2.32 17.65
C ILE A 470 1.53 1.15 17.87
N ALA A 471 2.52 1.02 16.99
CA ALA A 471 3.66 0.15 17.17
C ALA A 471 4.93 1.01 17.08
N SER A 472 5.66 1.11 18.18
CA SER A 472 6.90 1.89 18.21
C SER A 472 7.94 1.26 17.27
N PRO A 473 8.61 2.06 16.42
CA PRO A 473 9.70 1.58 15.59
C PRO A 473 10.91 1.15 16.43
N ALA A 474 11.79 0.34 15.84
CA ALA A 474 13.06 -0.03 16.46
C ALA A 474 13.95 1.22 16.65
N PRO A 475 14.55 1.44 17.84
CA PRO A 475 15.43 2.59 18.08
C PRO A 475 16.58 2.69 17.07
N GLU A 476 17.15 1.55 16.68
CA GLU A 476 18.25 1.46 15.72
C GLU A 476 17.84 1.98 14.34
N ALA A 477 16.62 1.65 13.90
CA ALA A 477 16.06 2.14 12.64
C ALA A 477 15.80 3.65 12.67
N MET A 478 15.37 4.19 13.82
CA MET A 478 15.18 5.62 13.99
C MET A 478 16.50 6.39 13.98
N ILE A 479 17.51 5.90 14.72
CA ILE A 479 18.86 6.49 14.75
C ILE A 479 19.44 6.48 13.34
N ARG A 480 19.38 5.35 12.64
CA ARG A 480 19.90 5.24 11.28
C ARG A 480 19.21 6.22 10.32
N ALA A 481 17.90 6.35 10.42
CA ALA A 481 17.16 7.28 9.59
C ALA A 481 17.55 8.75 9.86
N LEU A 482 17.74 9.13 11.13
CA LEU A 482 18.23 10.47 11.50
C LEU A 482 19.67 10.71 11.01
N GLU A 483 20.56 9.73 11.14
CA GLU A 483 21.93 9.83 10.60
C GLU A 483 21.94 10.07 9.09
N ILE A 484 21.10 9.35 8.33
CA ILE A 484 20.99 9.54 6.88
C ILE A 484 20.50 10.96 6.58
N LEU A 485 19.44 11.43 7.24
CA LEU A 485 18.92 12.79 7.04
C LEU A 485 19.94 13.87 7.40
N TYR A 486 20.70 13.66 8.49
CA TYR A 486 21.75 14.58 8.92
C TYR A 486 22.90 14.63 7.91
N SER A 487 23.37 13.46 7.46
CA SER A 487 24.43 13.37 6.45
C SER A 487 24.04 14.02 5.12
N LEU A 488 22.76 14.00 4.72
CA LEU A 488 22.25 14.67 3.52
C LEU A 488 22.11 16.20 3.68
N GLY A 489 22.32 16.72 4.91
CA GLY A 489 22.10 18.12 5.26
C GLY A 489 20.62 18.52 5.27
N ILE A 490 19.71 17.55 5.44
CA ILE A 490 18.26 17.76 5.51
C ILE A 490 17.86 18.20 6.92
N ILE A 491 18.54 17.65 7.93
CA ILE A 491 18.41 18.07 9.33
C ILE A 491 19.72 18.63 9.87
N ASP A 492 19.63 19.53 10.85
CA ASP A 492 20.77 20.10 11.57
C ASP A 492 21.17 19.26 12.81
N GLU A 493 22.14 19.77 13.59
CA GLU A 493 22.62 19.15 14.83
C GLU A 493 21.55 19.05 15.92
N ASP A 494 20.54 19.94 15.89
CA ASP A 494 19.37 19.91 16.77
C ASP A 494 18.25 18.98 16.25
N ALA A 495 18.53 18.24 15.17
CA ALA A 495 17.58 17.40 14.44
C ALA A 495 16.34 18.16 13.92
N LYS A 496 16.45 19.45 13.63
CA LYS A 496 15.42 20.26 12.97
C LYS A 496 15.64 20.30 11.47
N LEU A 497 14.58 20.52 10.71
CA LEU A 497 14.69 20.67 9.25
C LEU A 497 15.51 21.92 8.89
N THR A 498 16.50 21.74 8.02
CA THR A 498 17.30 22.86 7.50
C THR A 498 16.48 23.71 6.54
N SER A 499 16.75 25.01 6.50
CA SER A 499 16.12 25.94 5.56
C SER A 499 17.13 26.42 4.52
N PRO A 500 16.83 26.39 3.21
CA PRO A 500 15.58 25.88 2.60
C PRO A 500 15.60 24.36 2.31
N THR A 501 16.77 23.73 2.30
CA THR A 501 16.98 22.36 1.78
C THR A 501 16.05 21.32 2.41
N GLY A 502 15.97 21.27 3.75
CA GLY A 502 15.17 20.27 4.45
C GLY A 502 13.68 20.39 4.16
N PHE A 503 13.14 21.60 4.14
CA PHE A 503 11.75 21.86 3.77
C PHE A 503 11.45 21.53 2.31
N GLN A 504 12.36 21.89 1.38
CA GLN A 504 12.22 21.55 -0.04
C GLN A 504 12.23 20.03 -0.26
N VAL A 505 13.12 19.29 0.42
CA VAL A 505 13.14 17.82 0.34
C VAL A 505 11.85 17.21 0.87
N ALA A 506 11.29 17.75 1.96
CA ALA A 506 10.03 17.27 2.53
C ALA A 506 8.81 17.50 1.61
N GLU A 507 8.80 18.59 0.82
CA GLU A 507 7.72 18.90 -0.11
C GLU A 507 7.73 17.99 -1.36
N ILE A 508 8.92 17.51 -1.75
CA ILE A 508 9.09 16.61 -2.89
C ILE A 508 8.59 15.20 -2.51
N PRO A 509 7.63 14.62 -3.26
CA PRO A 509 7.06 13.33 -2.95
C PRO A 509 7.95 12.24 -3.53
N LEU A 510 9.20 12.14 -3.09
CA LEU A 510 10.19 11.13 -3.49
C LEU A 510 11.04 10.75 -2.27
N ASP A 511 11.84 9.69 -2.41
CA ASP A 511 12.80 9.33 -1.38
C ASP A 511 13.78 10.50 -1.13
N PRO A 512 14.16 10.81 0.12
CA PRO A 512 15.03 11.94 0.43
C PRO A 512 16.37 11.97 -0.34
N MET A 513 16.96 10.82 -0.67
CA MET A 513 18.18 10.77 -1.50
C MET A 513 17.91 11.22 -2.93
N ILE A 514 16.78 10.79 -3.52
CA ILE A 514 16.34 11.21 -4.85
C ILE A 514 15.97 12.71 -4.84
N SER A 515 15.26 13.16 -3.82
CA SER A 515 14.91 14.58 -3.66
C SER A 515 16.16 15.46 -3.54
N LYS A 516 17.16 15.04 -2.74
CA LYS A 516 18.45 15.74 -2.64
C LYS A 516 19.19 15.78 -3.97
N MET A 517 19.20 14.67 -4.71
CA MET A 517 19.77 14.60 -6.07
C MET A 517 19.11 15.63 -7.01
N ILE A 518 17.79 15.80 -6.96
CA ILE A 518 17.08 16.80 -7.77
C ILE A 518 17.46 18.22 -7.37
N LEU A 519 17.53 18.53 -6.07
CA LEU A 519 17.89 19.87 -5.60
C LEU A 519 19.32 20.25 -6.02
N SER A 520 20.28 19.34 -5.83
CA SER A 520 21.68 19.57 -6.21
C SER A 520 21.89 19.65 -7.73
N ALA A 521 20.96 19.13 -8.55
CA ALA A 521 21.05 19.24 -10.00
C ALA A 521 20.98 20.69 -10.50
N ASN A 522 20.37 21.60 -9.73
CA ASN A 522 20.32 23.03 -10.06
C ASN A 522 21.72 23.66 -10.05
N ASP A 523 22.57 23.26 -9.11
CA ASP A 523 23.94 23.80 -8.97
C ASP A 523 24.83 23.36 -10.13
N PHE A 524 24.57 22.18 -10.69
CA PHE A 524 25.30 21.62 -11.84
C PHE A 524 24.64 21.92 -13.20
N GLY A 525 23.46 22.55 -13.23
CA GLY A 525 22.74 22.88 -14.46
C GLY A 525 22.17 21.68 -15.23
N CYS A 526 21.91 20.55 -14.57
CA CYS A 526 21.46 19.29 -15.18
C CYS A 526 20.07 18.84 -14.69
N THR A 527 19.22 19.80 -14.29
CA THR A 527 17.92 19.53 -13.68
C THR A 527 16.97 18.75 -14.60
N GLU A 528 16.97 19.04 -15.91
CA GLU A 528 16.10 18.37 -16.90
C GLU A 528 16.40 16.85 -17.00
N GLU A 529 17.68 16.50 -17.03
CA GLU A 529 18.15 15.11 -17.01
C GLU A 529 17.82 14.42 -15.69
N ILE A 530 18.09 15.08 -14.57
CA ILE A 530 17.91 14.48 -13.24
C ILE A 530 16.43 14.26 -12.92
N ILE A 531 15.52 15.17 -13.28
CA ILE A 531 14.07 14.95 -13.14
C ILE A 531 13.65 13.73 -13.97
N THR A 532 14.20 13.57 -15.17
CA THR A 532 13.92 12.39 -16.03
C THR A 532 14.38 11.10 -15.36
N ILE A 533 15.60 11.07 -14.80
CA ILE A 533 16.13 9.92 -14.06
C ILE A 533 15.27 9.62 -12.83
N ALA A 534 14.92 10.63 -12.03
CA ALA A 534 14.07 10.48 -10.86
C ALA A 534 12.69 9.92 -11.20
N ALA A 535 12.10 10.36 -12.32
CA ALA A 535 10.83 9.82 -12.82
C ALA A 535 10.93 8.33 -13.21
N VAL A 536 12.04 7.91 -13.83
CA VAL A 536 12.28 6.50 -14.15
C VAL A 536 12.50 5.66 -12.89
N LEU A 537 13.31 6.14 -11.93
CA LEU A 537 13.56 5.46 -10.65
C LEU A 537 12.29 5.31 -9.80
N SER A 538 11.30 6.19 -9.99
CA SER A 538 10.01 6.13 -9.30
C SER A 538 9.08 5.01 -9.81
N VAL A 539 9.44 4.32 -10.89
CA VAL A 539 8.68 3.22 -11.49
C VAL A 539 9.45 1.90 -11.30
N GLN A 540 8.73 0.80 -11.01
CA GLN A 540 9.35 -0.48 -10.63
C GLN A 540 10.37 -1.04 -11.64
N SER A 541 9.98 -1.15 -12.91
CA SER A 541 10.87 -1.56 -14.00
C SER A 541 10.31 -1.08 -15.33
N ILE A 542 11.17 -0.46 -16.12
CA ILE A 542 10.88 -0.10 -17.53
C ILE A 542 11.12 -1.28 -18.48
N TRP A 543 11.89 -2.28 -18.06
CA TRP A 543 12.23 -3.44 -18.86
C TRP A 543 11.16 -4.53 -18.72
N VAL A 544 10.80 -5.15 -19.85
CA VAL A 544 9.93 -6.32 -19.93
C VAL A 544 10.78 -7.53 -20.28
N SER A 545 10.99 -8.42 -19.32
CA SER A 545 11.67 -9.69 -19.56
C SER A 545 10.65 -10.73 -20.04
N ILE A 546 10.76 -11.14 -21.30
CA ILE A 546 9.92 -12.20 -21.88
C ILE A 546 10.69 -13.52 -21.83
N ARG A 547 10.04 -14.58 -21.35
CA ARG A 547 10.62 -15.94 -21.30
C ARG A 547 10.97 -16.42 -22.71
N GLY A 548 12.15 -17.01 -22.87
CA GLY A 548 12.63 -17.57 -24.15
C GLY A 548 13.32 -16.59 -25.09
N VAL A 549 13.26 -15.27 -24.81
CA VAL A 549 13.74 -14.22 -25.73
C VAL A 549 14.92 -13.41 -25.12
N LYS A 550 15.71 -14.04 -24.24
CA LYS A 550 16.75 -13.35 -23.46
C LYS A 550 17.85 -12.72 -24.34
N LYS A 551 18.23 -13.37 -25.44
CA LYS A 551 19.29 -12.88 -26.33
C LYS A 551 18.88 -11.58 -27.03
N GLU A 552 17.69 -11.53 -27.62
CA GLU A 552 17.17 -10.32 -28.27
C GLU A 552 16.93 -9.18 -27.27
N PHE A 553 16.51 -9.54 -26.04
CA PHE A 553 16.41 -8.58 -24.94
C PHE A 553 17.77 -7.95 -24.60
N ASP A 554 18.82 -8.76 -24.44
CA ASP A 554 20.17 -8.26 -24.14
C ASP A 554 20.71 -7.39 -25.29
N GLU A 555 20.48 -7.78 -26.55
CA GLU A 555 20.83 -6.97 -27.73
C GLU A 555 20.05 -5.65 -27.78
N ALA A 556 18.75 -5.66 -27.46
CA ALA A 556 17.94 -4.45 -27.38
C ALA A 556 18.43 -3.50 -26.30
N LYS A 557 18.79 -4.04 -25.14
CA LYS A 557 19.32 -3.27 -24.01
C LYS A 557 20.67 -2.63 -24.32
N LEU A 558 21.57 -3.36 -24.99
CA LEU A 558 22.87 -2.84 -25.40
C LEU A 558 22.77 -1.65 -26.35
N ARG A 559 21.70 -1.55 -27.16
CA ARG A 559 21.48 -0.39 -28.05
C ARG A 559 21.30 0.94 -27.30
N PHE A 560 20.87 0.90 -26.04
CA PHE A 560 20.67 2.09 -25.20
C PHE A 560 21.75 2.27 -24.13
N ALA A 561 22.62 1.27 -23.96
CA ALA A 561 23.59 1.22 -22.88
C ALA A 561 24.55 2.41 -22.95
N ALA A 562 24.74 3.04 -21.79
CA ALA A 562 25.71 4.10 -21.59
C ALA A 562 26.91 3.57 -20.80
N ALA A 563 28.12 3.98 -21.17
CA ALA A 563 29.34 3.56 -20.49
C ALA A 563 29.42 4.11 -19.05
N GLU A 564 28.76 5.23 -18.79
CA GLU A 564 28.65 5.87 -17.48
C GLU A 564 27.82 5.04 -16.50
N GLY A 565 26.78 4.34 -16.97
CA GLY A 565 25.96 3.43 -16.15
C GLY A 565 24.47 3.42 -16.46
N ASP A 566 23.71 2.81 -15.55
CA ASP A 566 22.28 2.55 -15.71
C ASP A 566 21.45 3.84 -15.76
N HIS A 567 21.79 4.83 -14.94
CA HIS A 567 21.06 6.10 -14.87
C HIS A 567 21.11 6.87 -16.20
N VAL A 568 22.26 6.91 -16.87
CA VAL A 568 22.41 7.55 -18.20
C VAL A 568 21.73 6.70 -19.27
N THR A 569 21.74 5.37 -19.12
CA THR A 569 20.97 4.46 -19.99
C THR A 569 19.46 4.78 -19.95
N PHE A 570 18.91 5.13 -18.78
CA PHE A 570 17.52 5.57 -18.66
C PHE A 570 17.22 6.85 -19.45
N LEU A 571 18.14 7.81 -19.48
CA LEU A 571 18.00 9.01 -20.31
C LEU A 571 17.93 8.66 -21.80
N ASN A 572 18.79 7.74 -22.27
CA ASN A 572 18.81 7.30 -23.66
C ASN A 572 17.49 6.64 -24.06
N ILE A 573 16.94 5.79 -23.20
CA ILE A 573 15.66 5.13 -23.40
C ILE A 573 14.53 6.17 -23.49
N TYR A 574 14.51 7.14 -22.57
CA TYR A 574 13.50 8.19 -22.55
C TYR A 574 13.57 9.07 -23.80
N LYS A 575 14.78 9.49 -24.22
CA LYS A 575 15.01 10.24 -25.46
C LYS A 575 14.55 9.45 -26.69
N GLY A 576 14.89 8.16 -26.78
CA GLY A 576 14.44 7.28 -27.85
C GLY A 576 12.92 7.11 -27.91
N PHE A 577 12.27 7.00 -26.75
CA PHE A 577 10.81 6.93 -26.66
C PHE A 577 10.13 8.21 -27.16
N LEU A 578 10.66 9.39 -26.80
CA LEU A 578 10.15 10.66 -27.29
C LEU A 578 10.32 10.81 -28.81
N GLN A 579 11.51 10.47 -29.33
CA GLN A 579 11.80 10.54 -30.78
C GLN A 579 10.92 9.59 -31.60
N SER A 580 10.48 8.47 -31.01
CA SER A 580 9.52 7.54 -31.62
C SER A 580 8.08 8.07 -31.68
N GLY A 581 7.81 9.28 -31.20
CA GLY A 581 6.46 9.81 -31.05
C GLY A 581 5.66 9.12 -29.94
N LYS A 582 6.33 8.64 -28.88
CA LYS A 582 5.72 7.87 -27.77
C LYS A 582 4.97 6.62 -28.28
N SER A 583 5.55 5.91 -29.24
CA SER A 583 4.90 4.77 -29.91
C SER A 583 4.90 3.50 -29.06
N SER A 584 3.72 2.86 -28.93
CA SER A 584 3.58 1.55 -28.27
C SER A 584 4.31 0.44 -29.04
N GLN A 585 4.36 0.52 -30.38
CA GLN A 585 5.07 -0.46 -31.21
C GLN A 585 6.58 -0.38 -31.01
N TRP A 586 7.11 0.84 -30.85
CA TRP A 586 8.53 1.05 -30.54
C TRP A 586 8.89 0.46 -29.17
N CYS A 587 8.04 0.65 -28.16
CA CYS A 587 8.23 0.02 -26.84
C CYS A 587 8.27 -1.51 -26.94
N TYR A 588 7.32 -2.12 -27.66
CA TYR A 588 7.27 -3.57 -27.85
C TYR A 588 8.54 -4.11 -28.51
N LYS A 589 9.00 -3.49 -29.61
CA LYS A 589 10.22 -3.89 -30.33
C LYS A 589 11.49 -3.79 -29.48
N ASN A 590 11.50 -2.94 -28.47
CA ASN A 590 12.67 -2.70 -27.61
C ASN A 590 12.53 -3.30 -26.21
N PHE A 591 11.52 -4.16 -25.98
CA PHE A 591 11.25 -4.78 -24.68
C PHE A 591 11.06 -3.76 -23.53
N ILE A 592 10.44 -2.62 -23.86
CA ILE A 592 10.14 -1.55 -22.91
C ILE A 592 8.65 -1.58 -22.57
N ASN A 593 8.31 -1.39 -21.31
CA ASN A 593 6.93 -1.33 -20.85
C ASN A 593 6.30 0.03 -21.21
N TYR A 594 5.37 0.03 -22.16
CA TYR A 594 4.69 1.23 -22.63
C TYR A 594 3.91 1.95 -21.51
N HIS A 595 3.21 1.21 -20.65
CA HIS A 595 2.46 1.79 -19.54
C HIS A 595 3.39 2.39 -18.48
N ALA A 596 4.55 1.77 -18.23
CA ALA A 596 5.57 2.34 -17.37
C ALA A 596 6.10 3.65 -17.95
N MET A 597 6.42 3.70 -19.25
CA MET A 597 6.93 4.91 -19.90
C MET A 597 5.91 6.06 -19.95
N LYS A 598 4.62 5.77 -20.10
CA LYS A 598 3.56 6.79 -19.93
C LYS A 598 3.62 7.42 -18.54
N LYS A 599 3.65 6.58 -17.49
CA LYS A 599 3.77 7.07 -16.11
C LYS A 599 5.05 7.87 -15.88
N VAL A 600 6.17 7.48 -16.49
CA VAL A 600 7.42 8.26 -16.41
C VAL A 600 7.22 9.67 -16.99
N VAL A 601 6.51 9.79 -18.13
CA VAL A 601 6.20 11.10 -18.71
C VAL A 601 5.33 11.93 -17.75
N ASP A 602 4.28 11.33 -17.20
CA ASP A 602 3.35 12.01 -16.28
C ASP A 602 4.07 12.48 -14.99
N ILE A 603 4.88 11.60 -14.39
CA ILE A 603 5.68 11.92 -13.19
C ILE A 603 6.70 13.03 -13.50
N LYS A 604 7.38 12.95 -14.64
CA LYS A 604 8.35 13.97 -15.05
C LYS A 604 7.69 15.35 -15.17
N GLU A 605 6.54 15.44 -15.82
CA GLU A 605 5.81 16.71 -15.98
C GLU A 605 5.38 17.30 -14.64
N GLN A 606 4.94 16.46 -13.71
CA GLN A 606 4.56 16.90 -12.37
C GLN A 606 5.76 17.36 -11.53
N LEU A 607 6.88 16.64 -11.60
CA LEU A 607 8.13 17.06 -10.97
C LEU A 607 8.63 18.38 -11.57
N HIS A 608 8.52 18.56 -12.88
CA HIS A 608 8.86 19.81 -13.57
C HIS A 608 8.03 21.00 -13.06
N ASN A 609 6.72 20.81 -12.90
CA ASN A 609 5.83 21.83 -12.34
C ASN A 609 6.13 22.11 -10.86
N LEU A 610 6.46 21.07 -10.09
CA LEU A 610 6.89 21.22 -8.70
C LEU A 610 8.21 22.00 -8.60
N MET A 611 9.21 21.71 -9.44
CA MET A 611 10.48 22.44 -9.44
C MET A 611 10.28 23.92 -9.73
N ARG A 612 9.40 24.27 -10.69
CA ARG A 612 9.04 25.66 -10.97
C ARG A 612 8.39 26.35 -9.77
N ARG A 613 7.48 25.68 -9.06
CA ARG A 613 6.84 26.20 -7.84
C ARG A 613 7.85 26.43 -6.71
N LEU A 614 8.84 25.54 -6.58
CA LEU A 614 9.94 25.66 -5.62
C LEU A 614 10.98 26.73 -6.01
N GLY A 615 10.84 27.39 -7.16
CA GLY A 615 11.77 28.41 -7.65
C GLY A 615 13.05 27.84 -8.27
N ILE A 616 13.06 26.55 -8.64
CA ILE A 616 14.22 25.88 -9.23
C ILE A 616 14.16 26.00 -10.75
N ALA A 617 15.22 26.55 -11.34
CA ALA A 617 15.31 26.74 -12.78
C ALA A 617 15.63 25.41 -13.48
N VAL A 618 14.74 24.98 -14.38
CA VAL A 618 14.98 23.75 -15.15
C VAL A 618 15.94 24.04 -16.29
N LYS A 619 17.17 23.53 -16.17
CA LYS A 619 18.26 23.65 -17.16
C LYS A 619 18.68 22.27 -17.66
N SER A 620 19.08 22.21 -18.93
CA SER A 620 19.66 21.03 -19.59
C SER A 620 21.18 21.17 -19.61
N CYS A 621 21.89 20.09 -19.28
CA CYS A 621 23.35 20.02 -19.42
C CYS A 621 23.77 19.42 -20.78
N ASP A 622 22.81 19.14 -21.67
CA ASP A 622 22.94 18.61 -23.02
C ASP A 622 23.73 17.30 -23.12
N ARG A 623 25.07 17.40 -23.19
CA ARG A 623 26.00 16.27 -23.33
C ARG A 623 26.95 16.10 -22.14
N ASP A 624 26.96 17.02 -21.17
CA ASP A 624 27.82 16.89 -20.01
C ASP A 624 27.26 15.87 -19.00
N MET A 625 27.66 14.61 -19.17
CA MET A 625 27.29 13.54 -18.26
C MET A 625 28.13 13.53 -16.96
N GLN A 626 29.14 14.41 -16.81
CA GLN A 626 29.82 14.59 -15.53
C GLN A 626 28.92 15.35 -14.55
N ALA A 627 28.25 16.41 -15.01
CA ALA A 627 27.27 17.16 -14.21
C ALA A 627 26.17 16.23 -13.66
N VAL A 628 25.64 15.34 -14.50
CA VAL A 628 24.63 14.33 -14.10
C VAL A 628 25.18 13.39 -13.02
N ARG A 629 26.40 12.88 -13.20
CA ARG A 629 27.06 12.01 -12.21
C ARG A 629 27.28 12.71 -10.88
N LYS A 630 27.76 13.96 -10.87
CA LYS A 630 27.95 14.76 -9.65
C LYS A 630 26.63 15.00 -8.92
N ALA A 631 25.55 15.30 -9.64
CA ALA A 631 24.22 15.46 -9.04
C ALA A 631 23.70 14.15 -8.40
N ILE A 632 23.90 13.00 -9.05
CA ILE A 632 23.55 11.70 -8.48
C ILE A 632 24.35 11.42 -7.21
N ILE A 633 25.67 11.71 -7.22
CA ILE A 633 26.54 11.54 -6.05
C ILE A 633 26.06 12.41 -4.88
N ALA A 634 25.62 13.64 -5.13
CA ALA A 634 25.14 14.52 -4.06
C ALA A 634 23.95 13.94 -3.25
N GLY A 635 23.13 13.09 -3.87
CA GLY A 635 22.05 12.37 -3.19
C GLY A 635 22.45 10.99 -2.65
N PHE A 636 23.36 10.30 -3.33
CA PHE A 636 23.69 8.89 -3.07
C PHE A 636 25.14 8.67 -2.61
N PHE A 637 25.83 9.69 -2.10
CA PHE A 637 27.23 9.60 -1.70
C PHE A 637 27.48 8.48 -0.69
N ALA A 638 26.54 8.23 0.24
CA ALA A 638 26.66 7.16 1.23
C ALA A 638 26.66 5.74 0.64
N HIS A 639 26.18 5.57 -0.61
CA HIS A 639 26.09 4.31 -1.34
C HIS A 639 27.28 4.08 -2.28
N ALA A 640 28.47 4.55 -1.90
CA ALA A 640 29.69 4.31 -2.66
C ALA A 640 30.29 2.92 -2.38
N CYS A 641 30.81 2.30 -3.44
CA CYS A 641 31.53 1.04 -3.41
C CYS A 641 32.82 1.12 -4.23
N HIS A 642 33.81 0.33 -3.83
CA HIS A 642 35.03 0.11 -4.60
C HIS A 642 35.20 -1.36 -4.98
N LEU A 643 35.79 -1.61 -6.14
CA LEU A 643 36.10 -2.95 -6.63
C LEU A 643 37.31 -3.51 -5.88
N GLU A 644 37.22 -4.74 -5.41
CA GLU A 644 38.35 -5.44 -4.80
C GLU A 644 39.29 -5.98 -5.89
N GLU A 645 40.53 -5.46 -5.94
CA GLU A 645 41.51 -5.73 -7.01
C GLU A 645 41.88 -7.22 -7.18
N TYR A 646 41.82 -8.01 -6.10
CA TYR A 646 42.19 -9.44 -6.11
C TYR A 646 41.00 -10.39 -6.28
N SER A 647 39.79 -9.86 -6.45
CA SER A 647 38.59 -10.69 -6.59
C SER A 647 38.38 -11.13 -8.05
N GLN A 648 38.43 -12.44 -8.32
CA GLN A 648 38.16 -12.99 -9.66
C GLN A 648 36.69 -12.84 -10.08
N ASN A 649 35.79 -12.54 -9.13
CA ASN A 649 34.34 -12.58 -9.31
C ASN A 649 33.67 -11.19 -9.42
N GLY A 650 34.44 -10.11 -9.59
CA GLY A 650 33.88 -8.75 -9.63
C GLY A 650 33.22 -8.35 -8.32
N MET A 651 33.87 -8.65 -7.20
CA MET A 651 33.39 -8.34 -5.85
C MET A 651 33.71 -6.88 -5.50
N TYR A 652 32.71 -6.18 -4.97
CA TYR A 652 32.85 -4.83 -4.47
C TYR A 652 32.74 -4.84 -2.94
N LYS A 653 33.35 -3.83 -2.32
CA LYS A 653 33.14 -3.50 -0.91
C LYS A 653 32.51 -2.13 -0.74
N THR A 654 31.45 -2.06 0.07
CA THR A 654 30.85 -0.79 0.49
C THR A 654 31.87 0.02 1.31
N ILE A 655 31.90 1.34 1.13
CA ILE A 655 32.87 2.16 1.87
C ILE A 655 32.51 2.31 3.35
N ARG A 656 31.21 2.35 3.67
CA ARG A 656 30.74 2.55 5.05
C ARG A 656 30.86 1.30 5.92
N SER A 657 30.49 0.14 5.40
CA SER A 657 30.33 -1.10 6.18
C SER A 657 31.30 -2.21 5.77
N SER A 658 32.15 -2.00 4.76
CA SER A 658 33.05 -3.02 4.20
C SER A 658 32.34 -4.32 3.82
N GLN A 659 31.07 -4.22 3.42
CA GLN A 659 30.25 -5.36 3.06
C GLN A 659 30.51 -5.79 1.62
N GLU A 660 30.50 -7.10 1.41
CA GLU A 660 30.66 -7.71 0.09
C GLU A 660 29.38 -7.56 -0.72
N VAL A 661 29.50 -6.91 -1.88
CA VAL A 661 28.38 -6.65 -2.79
C VAL A 661 28.82 -6.88 -4.24
N TYR A 662 27.87 -7.17 -5.11
CA TYR A 662 28.13 -7.46 -6.53
C TYR A 662 27.23 -6.59 -7.41
N ILE A 663 27.65 -6.26 -8.63
CA ILE A 663 26.74 -5.60 -9.58
C ILE A 663 25.65 -6.60 -9.98
N HIS A 664 24.37 -6.19 -9.93
CA HIS A 664 23.28 -7.07 -10.35
C HIS A 664 23.39 -7.38 -11.84
N PRO A 665 23.10 -8.62 -12.30
CA PRO A 665 23.15 -8.99 -13.72
C PRO A 665 22.26 -8.17 -14.64
N SER A 666 21.27 -7.47 -14.08
CA SER A 666 20.42 -6.54 -14.82
C SER A 666 21.04 -5.15 -15.04
N SER A 667 22.25 -4.87 -14.58
CA SER A 667 22.93 -3.61 -14.88
C SER A 667 23.65 -3.68 -16.24
N VAL A 668 23.80 -2.55 -16.92
CA VAL A 668 24.67 -2.47 -18.11
C VAL A 668 26.15 -2.58 -17.76
N LEU A 669 26.53 -2.30 -16.51
CA LEU A 669 27.91 -2.30 -16.03
C LEU A 669 28.38 -3.68 -15.53
N PHE A 670 27.51 -4.69 -15.51
CA PHE A 670 27.78 -6.03 -14.94
C PHE A 670 29.04 -6.70 -15.48
N ARG A 671 29.41 -6.44 -16.75
CA ARG A 671 30.61 -7.03 -17.38
C ARG A 671 31.80 -6.08 -17.43
N VAL A 672 31.60 -4.79 -17.17
CA VAL A 672 32.64 -3.76 -17.27
C VAL A 672 33.44 -3.67 -15.97
N ASN A 673 32.76 -3.85 -14.83
CA ASN A 673 33.34 -3.78 -13.49
C ASN A 673 34.23 -2.53 -13.27
N PRO A 674 33.66 -1.30 -13.32
CA PRO A 674 34.40 -0.08 -13.04
C PRO A 674 34.94 -0.05 -11.60
N LYS A 675 36.09 0.61 -11.38
CA LYS A 675 36.78 0.62 -10.08
C LYS A 675 35.96 1.20 -8.93
N TRP A 676 35.20 2.26 -9.20
CA TRP A 676 34.39 2.98 -8.22
C TRP A 676 32.98 3.19 -8.75
N VAL A 677 31.99 2.90 -7.91
CA VAL A 677 30.58 3.01 -8.27
C VAL A 677 29.74 3.56 -7.15
N VAL A 678 28.62 4.17 -7.53
CA VAL A 678 27.49 4.46 -6.64
C VAL A 678 26.29 3.65 -7.10
N TYR A 679 25.54 3.09 -6.16
CA TYR A 679 24.34 2.32 -6.43
C TYR A 679 23.09 3.01 -5.86
N HIS A 680 21.94 2.74 -6.48
CA HIS A 680 20.67 3.26 -5.99
C HIS A 680 20.13 2.44 -4.81
N SER A 681 20.10 1.11 -4.96
CA SER A 681 19.54 0.20 -3.97
C SER A 681 20.31 -1.12 -3.91
N LEU A 682 20.43 -1.72 -2.72
CA LEU A 682 20.89 -3.09 -2.53
C LEU A 682 19.70 -4.04 -2.47
N VAL A 683 19.86 -5.22 -3.07
CA VAL A 683 18.90 -6.32 -2.97
C VAL A 683 19.66 -7.57 -2.59
N SER A 684 19.22 -8.24 -1.52
CA SER A 684 19.75 -9.56 -1.18
C SER A 684 18.90 -10.67 -1.75
N THR A 685 19.56 -11.58 -2.46
CA THR A 685 19.02 -12.90 -2.83
C THR A 685 19.96 -13.97 -2.24
N ASP A 686 20.63 -14.74 -3.09
CA ASP A 686 21.80 -15.58 -2.79
C ASP A 686 23.04 -14.77 -2.38
N LYS A 687 23.21 -13.59 -2.99
CA LYS A 687 24.27 -12.63 -2.69
C LYS A 687 23.66 -11.23 -2.58
N HIS A 688 24.44 -10.28 -2.09
CA HIS A 688 24.05 -8.87 -2.09
C HIS A 688 24.36 -8.25 -3.44
N TYR A 689 23.31 -7.80 -4.14
CA TYR A 689 23.43 -7.20 -5.46
C TYR A 689 23.07 -5.72 -5.46
N MET A 690 23.95 -4.90 -6.03
CA MET A 690 23.73 -3.49 -6.32
C MET A 690 22.87 -3.33 -7.57
N ARG A 691 21.78 -2.56 -7.47
CA ARG A 691 20.91 -2.20 -8.59
C ARG A 691 21.05 -0.72 -8.95
N ASN A 692 20.90 -0.45 -10.25
CA ASN A 692 21.05 0.86 -10.88
C ASN A 692 22.38 1.50 -10.49
N VAL A 693 23.44 1.09 -11.18
CA VAL A 693 24.81 1.43 -10.84
C VAL A 693 25.33 2.51 -11.78
N ILE A 694 26.13 3.43 -11.25
CA ILE A 694 26.83 4.47 -12.03
C ILE A 694 28.30 4.51 -11.66
N ALA A 695 29.18 4.64 -12.66
CA ALA A 695 30.61 4.76 -12.47
C ALA A 695 30.99 6.19 -12.07
N ILE A 696 31.87 6.31 -11.08
CA ILE A 696 32.23 7.61 -10.48
C ILE A 696 33.75 7.76 -10.32
N ASP A 697 34.20 9.01 -10.18
CA ASP A 697 35.55 9.33 -9.69
C ASP A 697 35.49 9.51 -8.16
N PRO A 698 36.40 8.90 -7.38
CA PRO A 698 36.41 9.03 -5.93
C PRO A 698 36.61 10.47 -5.42
N SER A 699 37.26 11.35 -6.20
CA SER A 699 37.43 12.77 -5.82
C SER A 699 36.10 13.51 -5.67
N TRP A 700 35.08 13.11 -6.43
CA TRP A 700 33.75 13.72 -6.37
C TRP A 700 33.00 13.39 -5.07
N LEU A 701 33.34 12.29 -4.40
CA LEU A 701 32.76 11.94 -3.09
C LEU A 701 33.19 12.93 -2.02
N THR A 702 34.48 13.32 -2.02
CA THR A 702 35.02 14.31 -1.09
C THR A 702 34.52 15.72 -1.40
N GLU A 703 34.26 16.05 -2.67
CA GLU A 703 33.63 17.32 -3.05
C GLU A 703 32.17 17.39 -2.59
N ALA A 704 31.41 16.31 -2.78
CA ALA A 704 29.97 16.28 -2.48
C ALA A 704 29.65 16.17 -0.99
N ALA A 705 30.47 15.44 -0.23
CA ALA A 705 30.23 15.18 1.20
C ALA A 705 31.56 15.17 2.00
N PRO A 706 32.21 16.33 2.18
CA PRO A 706 33.48 16.43 2.91
C PRO A 706 33.37 16.08 4.40
N HIS A 707 32.19 16.22 4.99
CA HIS A 707 31.87 15.80 6.35
C HIS A 707 31.77 14.27 6.50
N PHE A 708 31.47 13.57 5.41
CA PHE A 708 31.31 12.11 5.40
C PHE A 708 32.58 11.39 4.95
N TYR A 709 33.30 11.96 3.98
CA TYR A 709 34.52 11.38 3.42
C TYR A 709 35.75 12.18 3.78
N GLN A 710 36.74 11.51 4.38
CA GLN A 710 38.08 12.05 4.59
C GLN A 710 39.11 11.20 3.86
N LEU A 711 39.99 11.84 3.09
CA LEU A 711 41.12 11.17 2.47
C LEU A 711 42.10 10.74 3.56
N ARG A 712 42.24 9.43 3.74
CA ARG A 712 43.27 8.89 4.63
C ARG A 712 44.62 9.16 3.97
N GLN A 713 45.38 10.11 4.50
CA GLN A 713 46.78 10.28 4.09
C GLN A 713 47.51 8.96 4.44
N PRO A 714 48.29 8.38 3.51
CA PRO A 714 49.05 7.17 3.82
C PRO A 714 49.98 7.50 4.98
N ASN A 715 49.92 6.69 6.05
CA ASN A 715 50.90 6.80 7.14
C ASN A 715 52.29 6.78 6.49
N PRO A 716 53.19 7.74 6.80
CA PRO A 716 54.56 7.65 6.34
C PRO A 716 55.10 6.31 6.84
N ILE A 717 55.53 5.48 5.90
CA ILE A 717 56.21 4.22 6.19
C ILE A 717 57.39 4.61 7.10
N PRO A 718 57.48 4.10 8.34
CA PRO A 718 58.65 4.34 9.16
C PRO A 718 59.84 3.70 8.41
N TYR A 719 60.77 4.55 7.97
CA TYR A 719 62.01 4.19 7.31
C TYR A 719 62.92 3.35 8.21
#